data_AF-A0A183BQZ2-F1
#
_entry.id   AF-A0A183BQZ2-F1
#
_cell.length_a   1.000
_cell.length_b   1.000
_cell.length_c   1.000
_cell.angle_alpha   90.00
_cell.angle_beta   90.00
_cell.angle_gamma   90.00
#
_symmetry.space_group_name_H-M   'P 1'
#
loop_
_entity.id
_entity.type
_entity.pdbx_description
1 polymer ?
#
loop_
_entity_poly.entity_id
_entity_poly.type
_entity_poly.pdbx_seq_one_letter_code
_entity_poly.pdbx_strand_id
1 'polypeptide(L)'
;MAIASGSFCRRAVRVVHLLPLQRLRFLCSVLFLVLLFFLIIFYLNISIGPITDSAAMRQKLHSQSVQMGRLQSELIDVSIKMETLRNSESECQSLLANLQQKFGVPSNGVLFQNRGRPPLFVNGAQQQKNARRAAAQTDVYPLLTPEGNFVPSKLWVHFDLKGAPFKVTYFIELLRFVRKMGANGVLIEWEEMFPYKGRLASAVNGNAYSLEEIELVLTEAKLIGLEVVPLVQTFGHLEWVLKLKQFAHLREDPQFPQVICIGASEAFELIKEMIVQVAEVHGRFGMKHFHMGADEVFQLGVCNESIREMGNQDGRERTILWHISRVASFIKETFSVTVLAWHDMLIQMTERDLMDYQMTDKLEPVLWSYAEDLNMYLPFSNWMALKPFKNVWGASAFKGADGPMRFHSNPIHYVRNHESWTDQMTRVYSEFDRFQGLIITGWSRYDHLAILCELFPVGIPTLSMSIETITMGRPLNGMYDKTKELLQCQPPVMPGYITGCQFPGRKIYELVNECFYELRQFRKYFDADFDLNGWASVWRKGKRSPPPFTLRNVWGASAFKGADGPMRFHSNPIHYVRNHESWTDQMTRVYSEFDRFQGLIITGWSRYDHLAILCELFPVGIPTLSMSIETITMGRPLNGMYDKTKELLQCQPPVMPGYITGCQFPGRKIYELVNECFYELRQFRKYFDADFDLNGWASVLAERETFSSPFYIEKVLPNIYMHLSILERIEHDLREELQKYFFAELADEFVLTYMGDQLETLRARKAMGQRILKTKTFARRPFVKYPPQLNTFSFHGHFLINYDLKIKA
;
A
#
# COMPACT_ATOMS: atom_id res chain seq x y z
N MET A 1 5.57 -53.82 5.90
CA MET A 1 5.92 -52.38 6.06
C MET A 1 4.72 -51.43 6.10
N ALA A 2 3.58 -51.70 5.44
CA ALA A 2 2.39 -50.81 5.49
C ALA A 2 1.57 -50.85 6.82
N ILE A 3 1.78 -51.86 7.67
CA ILE A 3 1.06 -51.99 8.96
C ILE A 3 1.81 -51.25 10.10
N ALA A 4 3.11 -51.00 9.94
CA ALA A 4 3.95 -50.29 10.92
C ALA A 4 3.84 -48.76 10.83
N SER A 5 3.52 -48.20 9.65
CA SER A 5 3.28 -46.76 9.46
C SER A 5 1.92 -46.30 9.98
N GLY A 6 0.92 -47.19 10.01
CA GLY A 6 -0.41 -46.90 10.56
C GLY A 6 -0.46 -46.78 12.09
N SER A 7 0.43 -47.47 12.82
CA SER A 7 0.47 -47.37 14.29
C SER A 7 1.14 -46.09 14.79
N PHE A 8 2.03 -45.49 14.00
CA PHE A 8 2.67 -44.21 14.34
C PHE A 8 1.69 -43.04 14.21
N CYS A 9 0.89 -42.98 13.13
CA CYS A 9 -0.19 -42.00 12.97
C CYS A 9 -1.29 -42.15 14.04
N ARG A 10 -1.69 -43.38 14.41
CA ARG A 10 -2.68 -43.58 15.48
C ARG A 10 -2.17 -43.17 16.87
N ARG A 11 -0.86 -43.24 17.13
CA ARG A 11 -0.26 -42.72 18.37
C ARG A 11 -0.13 -41.18 18.34
N ALA A 12 0.23 -40.58 17.20
CA ALA A 12 0.29 -39.13 17.05
C ALA A 12 -1.10 -38.48 17.22
N VAL A 13 -2.15 -39.06 16.62
CA VAL A 13 -3.53 -38.55 16.75
C VAL A 13 -4.09 -38.75 18.18
N ARG A 14 -3.62 -39.74 18.95
CA ARG A 14 -4.01 -39.90 20.36
C ARG A 14 -3.34 -38.89 21.31
N VAL A 15 -2.17 -38.35 20.97
CA VAL A 15 -1.48 -37.33 21.80
C VAL A 15 -2.04 -35.93 21.53
N VAL A 16 -2.52 -35.64 20.32
CA VAL A 16 -3.13 -34.34 19.95
C VAL A 16 -4.53 -34.14 20.57
N HIS A 17 -5.20 -35.21 21.02
CA HIS A 17 -6.54 -35.13 21.61
C HIS A 17 -6.59 -34.88 23.12
N LEU A 18 -5.47 -34.69 23.82
CA LEU A 18 -5.47 -34.55 25.29
C LEU A 18 -5.18 -33.14 25.84
N LEU A 19 -4.95 -32.12 25.00
CA LEU A 19 -5.01 -30.71 25.41
C LEU A 19 -5.50 -29.87 24.21
N PRO A 20 -6.60 -29.09 24.32
CA PRO A 20 -7.07 -28.29 23.20
C PRO A 20 -6.01 -27.23 22.85
N LEU A 21 -5.63 -27.13 21.57
CA LEU A 21 -4.73 -26.12 20.99
C LEU A 21 -5.10 -24.67 21.41
N GLN A 22 -6.36 -24.42 21.76
CA GLN A 22 -6.82 -23.16 22.35
C GLN A 22 -6.22 -22.88 23.74
N ARG A 23 -6.02 -23.89 24.60
CA ARG A 23 -5.35 -23.71 25.90
C ARG A 23 -3.86 -23.44 25.76
N LEU A 24 -3.18 -24.01 24.75
CA LEU A 24 -1.77 -23.72 24.49
C LEU A 24 -1.57 -22.31 23.93
N ARG A 25 -2.46 -21.87 23.02
CA ARG A 25 -2.51 -20.47 22.57
C ARG A 25 -2.79 -19.51 23.72
N PHE A 26 -3.74 -19.84 24.60
CA PHE A 26 -4.05 -19.06 25.80
C PHE A 26 -2.86 -18.99 26.76
N LEU A 27 -2.18 -20.11 27.03
CA LEU A 27 -0.97 -20.16 27.87
C LEU A 27 0.18 -19.35 27.25
N CYS A 28 0.41 -19.41 25.94
CA CYS A 28 1.41 -18.60 25.25
C CYS A 28 1.06 -17.10 25.27
N SER A 29 -0.21 -16.73 25.09
CA SER A 29 -0.67 -15.35 25.21
C SER A 29 -0.55 -14.80 26.63
N VAL A 30 -0.84 -15.63 27.65
CA VAL A 30 -0.65 -15.28 29.06
C VAL A 30 0.83 -15.14 29.41
N LEU A 31 1.69 -16.06 28.95
CA LEU A 31 3.14 -15.95 29.12
C LEU A 31 3.73 -14.71 28.44
N PHE A 32 3.24 -14.38 27.24
CA PHE A 32 3.63 -13.17 26.52
C PHE A 32 3.19 -11.90 27.26
N LEU A 33 1.95 -11.85 27.77
CA LEU A 33 1.46 -10.73 28.56
C LEU A 33 2.20 -10.57 29.90
N VAL A 34 2.55 -11.68 30.56
CA VAL A 34 3.38 -11.66 31.78
C VAL A 34 4.78 -11.15 31.47
N LEU A 35 5.41 -11.59 30.37
CA LEU A 35 6.71 -11.08 29.93
C LEU A 35 6.66 -9.58 29.58
N LEU A 36 5.58 -9.14 28.91
CA LEU A 36 5.37 -7.72 28.59
C LEU A 36 5.20 -6.89 29.86
N PHE A 37 4.47 -7.41 30.85
CA PHE A 37 4.26 -6.76 32.15
C PHE A 37 5.58 -6.63 32.94
N PHE A 38 6.43 -7.67 32.93
CA PHE A 38 7.77 -7.60 33.52
C PHE A 38 8.69 -6.62 32.78
N LEU A 39 8.62 -6.54 31.44
CA LEU A 39 9.33 -5.55 30.63
C LEU A 39 8.90 -4.10 30.95
N ILE A 40 7.61 -3.88 31.19
CA ILE A 40 7.06 -2.57 31.57
C ILE A 40 7.49 -2.18 32.99
N ILE A 41 7.42 -3.10 33.96
CA ILE A 41 7.93 -2.86 35.32
C ILE A 41 9.45 -2.61 35.31
N PHE A 42 10.19 -3.30 34.44
CA PHE A 42 11.63 -3.10 34.25
C PHE A 42 11.94 -1.71 33.69
N TYR A 43 11.17 -1.23 32.71
CA TYR A 43 11.33 0.12 32.15
C TYR A 43 10.97 1.22 33.16
N LEU A 44 9.94 1.01 33.97
CA LEU A 44 9.52 1.96 35.01
C LEU A 44 10.51 2.04 36.19
N ASN A 45 11.20 0.95 36.53
CA ASN A 45 12.21 0.94 37.60
C ASN A 45 13.56 1.55 37.19
N ILE A 46 13.79 1.85 35.90
CA ILE A 46 15.00 2.56 35.44
C ILE A 46 14.88 4.08 35.67
N SER A 47 13.68 4.61 35.90
CA SER A 47 13.45 6.06 36.00
C SER A 47 13.35 6.65 37.42
N ILE A 48 13.61 5.89 38.49
CA ILE A 48 13.49 6.41 39.86
C ILE A 48 14.67 5.98 40.73
N GLY A 49 15.72 6.80 40.78
CA GLY A 49 16.79 6.72 41.79
C GLY A 49 18.06 7.52 41.43
N PRO A 50 18.65 8.30 42.36
CA PRO A 50 19.83 9.13 42.06
C PRO A 50 21.09 8.28 41.91
N ILE A 51 21.89 8.63 40.91
CA ILE A 51 23.02 7.85 40.38
C ILE A 51 24.30 8.19 41.16
N THR A 52 24.89 7.20 41.83
CA THR A 52 26.29 7.24 42.27
C THR A 52 26.93 5.87 42.02
N ASP A 53 27.99 5.87 41.21
CA ASP A 53 28.92 4.78 40.90
C ASP A 53 28.69 3.92 39.63
N SER A 54 29.63 4.06 38.67
CA SER A 54 29.53 3.58 37.27
C SER A 54 30.09 2.17 37.03
N ALA A 55 30.76 1.57 38.01
CA ALA A 55 31.37 0.25 37.90
C ALA A 55 30.35 -0.88 38.19
N ALA A 56 29.52 -0.73 39.22
CA ALA A 56 28.49 -1.69 39.59
C ALA A 56 27.39 -1.82 38.52
N MET A 57 27.06 -0.72 37.82
CA MET A 57 26.06 -0.71 36.75
C MET A 57 26.52 -1.51 35.52
N ARG A 58 27.81 -1.44 35.17
CA ARG A 58 28.38 -2.22 34.04
C ARG A 58 28.36 -3.71 34.31
N GLN A 59 28.64 -4.13 35.54
CA GLN A 59 28.64 -5.55 35.91
C GLN A 59 27.21 -6.13 35.94
N LYS A 60 26.23 -5.32 36.38
CA LYS A 60 24.80 -5.68 36.41
C LYS A 60 24.16 -5.72 35.02
N LEU A 61 24.49 -4.78 34.13
CA LEU A 61 24.08 -4.80 32.72
C LEU A 61 24.69 -5.98 31.96
N HIS A 62 25.94 -6.34 32.26
CA HIS A 62 26.60 -7.47 31.59
C HIS A 62 25.96 -8.81 31.97
N SER A 63 25.71 -9.06 33.26
CA SER A 63 25.06 -10.30 33.71
C SER A 63 23.62 -10.43 33.19
N GLN A 64 22.91 -9.31 33.06
CA GLN A 64 21.54 -9.25 32.53
C GLN A 64 21.49 -9.45 31.00
N SER A 65 22.47 -8.95 30.24
CA SER A 65 22.57 -9.21 28.79
C SER A 65 22.79 -10.69 28.48
N VAL A 66 23.56 -11.39 29.33
CA VAL A 66 23.81 -12.83 29.20
C VAL A 66 22.54 -13.65 29.51
N GLN A 67 21.71 -13.20 30.44
CA GLN A 67 20.42 -13.81 30.75
C GLN A 67 19.40 -13.62 29.63
N MET A 68 19.32 -12.42 29.03
CA MET A 68 18.51 -12.15 27.84
C MET A 68 18.93 -12.98 26.64
N GLY A 69 20.24 -13.14 26.40
CA GLY A 69 20.76 -13.98 25.32
C GLY A 69 20.35 -15.45 25.45
N ARG A 70 20.28 -15.98 26.68
CA ARG A 70 19.78 -17.35 26.93
C ARG A 70 18.28 -17.48 26.63
N LEU A 71 17.45 -16.57 27.12
CA LEU A 71 16.01 -16.53 26.84
C LEU A 71 15.68 -16.40 25.35
N GLN A 72 16.48 -15.61 24.61
CA GLN A 72 16.32 -15.44 23.17
C GLN A 72 16.65 -16.74 22.40
N SER A 73 17.67 -17.49 22.85
CA SER A 73 18.01 -18.79 22.28
C SER A 73 16.94 -19.86 22.53
N GLU A 74 16.34 -19.88 23.72
CA GLU A 74 15.25 -20.80 24.05
C GLU A 74 13.95 -20.49 23.27
N LEU A 75 13.65 -19.21 23.02
CA LEU A 75 12.52 -18.79 22.19
C LEU A 75 12.70 -19.17 20.71
N ILE A 76 13.92 -19.09 20.18
CA ILE A 76 14.24 -19.54 18.83
C ILE A 76 14.07 -21.07 18.73
N ASP A 77 14.52 -21.82 19.72
CA ASP A 77 14.41 -23.28 19.75
C ASP A 77 12.93 -23.75 19.86
N VAL A 78 12.09 -23.01 20.59
CA VAL A 78 10.63 -23.22 20.62
C VAL A 78 9.97 -22.88 19.28
N SER A 79 10.39 -21.80 18.63
CA SER A 79 9.88 -21.38 17.31
C SER A 79 10.18 -22.41 16.22
N ILE A 80 11.42 -22.93 16.20
CA ILE A 80 11.85 -24.01 15.29
C ILE A 80 11.04 -25.29 15.54
N LYS A 81 10.80 -25.65 16.81
CA LYS A 81 9.96 -26.82 17.17
C LYS A 81 8.51 -26.65 16.74
N MET A 82 7.94 -25.44 16.85
CA MET A 82 6.58 -25.13 16.36
C MET A 82 6.48 -25.20 14.83
N GLU A 83 7.50 -24.73 14.11
CA GLU A 83 7.53 -24.77 12.65
C GLU A 83 7.70 -26.21 12.13
N THR A 84 8.47 -27.03 12.85
CA THR A 84 8.60 -28.48 12.59
C THR A 84 7.27 -29.21 12.78
N LEU A 85 6.50 -28.85 13.82
CA LEU A 85 5.15 -29.39 14.06
C LEU A 85 4.16 -28.97 12.96
N ARG A 86 4.20 -27.71 12.51
CA ARG A 86 3.35 -27.18 11.43
C ARG A 86 3.64 -27.85 10.08
N ASN A 87 4.92 -28.14 9.80
CA ASN A 87 5.32 -28.86 8.60
C ASN A 87 4.87 -30.33 8.64
N SER A 88 4.89 -30.97 9.81
CA SER A 88 4.37 -32.34 9.97
C SER A 88 2.84 -32.46 9.80
N GLU A 89 2.09 -31.39 10.13
CA GLU A 89 0.64 -31.31 9.91
C GLU A 89 0.29 -31.13 8.42
N SER A 90 1.05 -30.27 7.72
CA SER A 90 0.98 -30.09 6.26
C SER A 90 1.28 -31.40 5.50
N GLU A 91 2.33 -32.12 5.90
CA GLU A 91 2.68 -33.42 5.31
C GLU A 91 1.59 -34.47 5.55
N CYS A 92 1.00 -34.53 6.76
CA CYS A 92 -0.13 -35.42 7.05
C CYS A 92 -1.39 -35.10 6.24
N GLN A 93 -1.71 -33.81 6.04
CA GLN A 93 -2.85 -33.40 5.21
C GLN A 93 -2.64 -33.73 3.73
N SER A 94 -1.41 -33.56 3.22
CA SER A 94 -1.05 -33.94 1.85
C SER A 94 -1.12 -35.46 1.62
N LEU A 95 -0.77 -36.27 2.63
CA LEU A 95 -0.90 -37.72 2.57
C LEU A 95 -2.38 -38.15 2.63
N LEU A 96 -3.21 -37.47 3.42
CA LEU A 96 -4.64 -37.75 3.51
C LEU A 96 -5.36 -37.45 2.18
N ALA A 97 -5.02 -36.32 1.55
CA ALA A 97 -5.55 -35.93 0.24
C ALA A 97 -5.13 -36.92 -0.87
N ASN A 98 -3.87 -37.37 -0.86
CA ASN A 98 -3.38 -38.38 -1.79
C ASN A 98 -4.05 -39.75 -1.57
N LEU A 99 -4.37 -40.13 -0.34
CA LEU A 99 -5.09 -41.38 -0.04
C LEU A 99 -6.57 -41.31 -0.47
N GLN A 100 -7.23 -40.16 -0.34
CA GLN A 100 -8.60 -39.94 -0.81
C GLN A 100 -8.70 -40.00 -2.35
N GLN A 101 -7.69 -39.50 -3.05
CA GLN A 101 -7.61 -39.56 -4.52
C GLN A 101 -7.31 -40.98 -5.04
N LYS A 102 -6.65 -41.82 -4.24
CA LYS A 102 -6.23 -43.18 -4.64
C LYS A 102 -7.23 -44.29 -4.29
N PHE A 103 -8.13 -44.07 -3.34
CA PHE A 103 -9.03 -45.12 -2.82
C PHE A 103 -10.54 -44.85 -2.96
N GLY A 104 -10.95 -43.78 -3.66
CA GLY A 104 -12.30 -43.61 -4.23
C GLY A 104 -13.47 -43.95 -3.29
N VAL A 105 -13.75 -43.11 -2.29
CA VAL A 105 -14.98 -43.19 -1.48
C VAL A 105 -15.97 -42.10 -1.94
N PRO A 106 -17.21 -42.43 -2.35
CA PRO A 106 -18.12 -41.49 -3.01
C PRO A 106 -19.00 -40.69 -2.05
N SER A 107 -19.31 -39.43 -2.42
CA SER A 107 -20.48 -38.69 -1.93
C SER A 107 -21.52 -38.56 -3.08
N ASN A 108 -22.72 -39.08 -2.84
CA ASN A 108 -23.86 -39.15 -3.77
C ASN A 108 -24.30 -37.75 -4.26
N GLY A 109 -24.41 -37.50 -5.57
CA GLY A 109 -25.66 -37.49 -6.38
C GLY A 109 -26.17 -36.05 -6.59
N VAL A 110 -26.53 -35.51 -7.76
CA VAL A 110 -27.19 -36.05 -8.97
C VAL A 110 -26.82 -35.17 -10.19
N LEU A 111 -26.57 -35.79 -11.34
CA LEU A 111 -26.30 -35.17 -12.64
C LEU A 111 -27.61 -34.84 -13.38
N PHE A 112 -27.75 -33.59 -13.87
CA PHE A 112 -28.60 -33.28 -15.02
C PHE A 112 -27.73 -32.63 -16.12
N GLN A 113 -27.56 -33.34 -17.23
CA GLN A 113 -27.04 -32.79 -18.48
C GLN A 113 -28.16 -32.05 -19.22
N ASN A 114 -27.89 -30.87 -19.78
CA ASN A 114 -28.61 -30.46 -20.99
C ASN A 114 -27.77 -29.57 -21.92
N ARG A 115 -27.94 -29.85 -23.21
CA ARG A 115 -27.20 -29.34 -24.36
C ARG A 115 -27.61 -27.92 -24.74
N GLY A 116 -26.68 -27.22 -25.39
CA GLY A 116 -26.79 -25.80 -25.70
C GLY A 116 -27.84 -25.36 -26.71
N ARG A 117 -28.19 -24.08 -26.62
CA ARG A 117 -28.69 -23.19 -27.69
C ARG A 117 -28.22 -21.76 -27.38
N PRO A 118 -27.96 -20.91 -28.38
CA PRO A 118 -27.48 -19.54 -28.18
C PRO A 118 -28.62 -18.61 -27.70
N PRO A 119 -28.34 -17.50 -26.98
CA PRO A 119 -29.40 -16.64 -26.46
C PRO A 119 -29.98 -15.74 -27.56
N LEU A 120 -31.30 -15.82 -27.73
CA LEU A 120 -32.12 -14.83 -28.42
C LEU A 120 -32.36 -13.61 -27.52
N PHE A 121 -32.42 -12.43 -28.14
CA PHE A 121 -32.77 -11.15 -27.53
C PHE A 121 -34.01 -11.23 -26.63
N VAL A 122 -33.90 -10.70 -25.39
CA VAL A 122 -34.98 -10.71 -24.39
C VAL A 122 -35.73 -9.37 -24.41
N ASN A 123 -37.05 -9.43 -24.62
CA ASN A 123 -38.00 -8.32 -24.62
C ASN A 123 -38.12 -7.58 -23.26
N GLY A 124 -38.31 -6.26 -23.30
CA GLY A 124 -38.42 -5.37 -22.14
C GLY A 124 -39.57 -5.65 -21.15
N ALA A 125 -40.58 -6.43 -21.54
CA ALA A 125 -41.67 -6.85 -20.64
C ALA A 125 -41.22 -7.85 -19.56
N GLN A 126 -40.18 -8.66 -19.84
CA GLN A 126 -39.64 -9.63 -18.88
C GLN A 126 -38.81 -8.93 -17.78
N GLN A 127 -38.13 -7.83 -18.12
CA GLN A 127 -37.38 -7.00 -17.17
C GLN A 127 -38.29 -6.32 -16.15
N GLN A 128 -39.46 -5.80 -16.56
CA GLN A 128 -40.44 -5.22 -15.64
C GLN A 128 -41.04 -6.25 -14.68
N LYS A 129 -41.29 -7.49 -15.13
CA LYS A 129 -41.76 -8.58 -14.27
C LYS A 129 -40.70 -9.02 -13.25
N ASN A 130 -39.44 -9.11 -13.68
CA ASN A 130 -38.32 -9.45 -12.78
C ASN A 130 -38.03 -8.31 -11.78
N ALA A 131 -38.17 -7.04 -12.18
CA ALA A 131 -38.06 -5.88 -11.30
C ALA A 131 -39.15 -5.87 -10.22
N ARG A 132 -40.40 -6.18 -10.59
CA ARG A 132 -41.51 -6.33 -9.61
C ARG A 132 -41.30 -7.49 -8.64
N ARG A 133 -40.71 -8.60 -9.11
CA ARG A 133 -40.42 -9.77 -8.26
C ARG A 133 -39.23 -9.53 -7.32
N ALA A 134 -38.21 -8.78 -7.77
CA ALA A 134 -37.11 -8.33 -6.93
C ALA A 134 -37.55 -7.28 -5.89
N ALA A 135 -38.46 -6.37 -6.25
CA ALA A 135 -39.05 -5.40 -5.33
C ALA A 135 -39.97 -6.06 -4.28
N ALA A 136 -40.56 -7.22 -4.56
CA ALA A 136 -41.33 -7.98 -3.57
C ALA A 136 -40.43 -8.78 -2.60
N GLN A 137 -39.14 -8.93 -2.91
CA GLN A 137 -38.17 -9.66 -2.08
C GLN A 137 -37.41 -8.73 -1.11
N THR A 138 -37.49 -7.40 -1.30
CA THR A 138 -36.82 -6.37 -0.48
C THR A 138 -37.53 -6.01 0.83
N ASP A 139 -38.75 -6.50 1.05
CA ASP A 139 -39.55 -6.17 2.26
C ASP A 139 -39.33 -7.16 3.43
N VAL A 140 -38.59 -8.26 3.21
CA VAL A 140 -38.25 -9.21 4.28
C VAL A 140 -36.99 -8.72 5.02
N TYR A 141 -37.14 -8.46 6.33
CA TYR A 141 -36.03 -8.10 7.22
C TYR A 141 -36.10 -8.93 8.52
N PRO A 142 -34.99 -9.52 8.98
CA PRO A 142 -33.69 -9.58 8.31
C PRO A 142 -33.70 -10.54 7.10
N LEU A 143 -32.83 -10.28 6.13
CA LEU A 143 -32.56 -11.22 5.04
C LEU A 143 -31.33 -12.05 5.42
N LEU A 144 -31.52 -13.35 5.69
CA LEU A 144 -30.46 -14.27 6.09
C LEU A 144 -30.24 -15.34 5.01
N THR A 145 -28.98 -15.72 4.81
CA THR A 145 -28.58 -16.92 4.05
C THR A 145 -29.00 -18.20 4.78
N PRO A 146 -29.01 -19.37 4.12
CA PRO A 146 -29.20 -20.66 4.79
C PRO A 146 -28.22 -20.92 5.94
N GLU A 147 -27.01 -20.36 5.85
CA GLU A 147 -25.95 -20.44 6.86
C GLU A 147 -26.13 -19.43 8.01
N GLY A 148 -27.16 -18.57 7.96
CA GLY A 148 -27.47 -17.58 8.99
C GLY A 148 -26.76 -16.24 8.85
N ASN A 149 -26.00 -16.03 7.78
CA ASN A 149 -25.32 -14.75 7.51
C ASN A 149 -26.30 -13.70 6.99
N PHE A 150 -26.17 -12.46 7.48
CA PHE A 150 -26.98 -11.32 7.06
C PHE A 150 -26.60 -10.85 5.65
N VAL A 151 -27.61 -10.58 4.82
CA VAL A 151 -27.46 -10.02 3.48
C VAL A 151 -28.18 -8.67 3.41
N PRO A 152 -27.49 -7.58 3.02
CA PRO A 152 -28.11 -6.27 2.96
C PRO A 152 -29.19 -6.18 1.88
N SER A 153 -30.35 -5.63 2.22
CA SER A 153 -31.45 -5.43 1.28
C SER A 153 -31.16 -4.34 0.23
N LYS A 154 -30.37 -3.33 0.60
CA LYS A 154 -29.86 -2.29 -0.30
C LYS A 154 -28.36 -2.49 -0.50
N LEU A 155 -27.94 -2.66 -1.76
CA LEU A 155 -26.55 -2.81 -2.13
C LEU A 155 -26.24 -1.77 -3.20
N TRP A 156 -25.53 -0.72 -2.80
CA TRP A 156 -25.26 0.43 -3.64
C TRP A 156 -23.81 0.45 -4.08
N VAL A 157 -23.56 0.89 -5.31
CA VAL A 157 -22.19 1.10 -5.83
C VAL A 157 -21.93 2.59 -5.92
N HIS A 158 -20.82 3.04 -5.33
CA HIS A 158 -20.46 4.45 -5.39
C HIS A 158 -19.55 4.77 -6.58
N PHE A 159 -19.87 5.90 -7.22
CA PHE A 159 -19.18 6.46 -8.37
C PHE A 159 -18.61 7.82 -7.96
N ASP A 160 -17.30 7.83 -7.69
CA ASP A 160 -16.51 9.05 -7.46
C ASP A 160 -16.04 9.65 -8.80
N LEU A 161 -16.58 10.82 -9.15
CA LEU A 161 -16.32 11.51 -10.41
C LEU A 161 -15.15 12.52 -10.32
N LYS A 162 -14.56 12.71 -9.14
CA LYS A 162 -13.50 13.69 -8.83
C LYS A 162 -12.29 13.57 -9.75
N GLY A 163 -12.14 14.54 -10.65
CA GLY A 163 -11.06 14.64 -11.63
C GLY A 163 -10.88 13.46 -12.60
N ALA A 164 -11.82 12.50 -12.68
CA ALA A 164 -11.84 11.39 -13.65
C ALA A 164 -13.28 11.03 -14.07
N PRO A 165 -14.02 11.97 -14.68
CA PRO A 165 -15.39 11.72 -15.12
C PRO A 165 -15.41 10.73 -16.27
N PHE A 166 -16.44 9.88 -16.31
CA PHE A 166 -16.66 8.94 -17.41
C PHE A 166 -17.31 9.65 -18.59
N LYS A 167 -16.97 9.26 -19.82
CA LYS A 167 -17.81 9.64 -20.97
C LYS A 167 -19.24 9.10 -20.74
N VAL A 168 -20.26 9.87 -21.12
CA VAL A 168 -21.67 9.54 -20.85
C VAL A 168 -22.05 8.14 -21.35
N THR A 169 -21.63 7.78 -22.56
CA THR A 169 -21.88 6.45 -23.14
C THR A 169 -21.28 5.33 -22.29
N TYR A 170 -20.07 5.53 -21.77
CA TYR A 170 -19.41 4.59 -20.89
C TYR A 170 -20.05 4.55 -19.50
N PHE A 171 -20.50 5.70 -18.97
CA PHE A 171 -21.19 5.75 -17.68
C PHE A 171 -22.50 4.94 -17.72
N ILE A 172 -23.30 5.10 -18.76
CA ILE A 172 -24.53 4.31 -18.96
C ILE A 172 -24.23 2.82 -19.10
N GLU A 173 -23.15 2.46 -19.81
CA GLU A 173 -22.69 1.07 -19.90
C GLU A 173 -22.32 0.49 -18.52
N LEU A 174 -21.60 1.25 -17.69
CA LEU A 174 -21.26 0.88 -16.32
C LEU A 174 -22.50 0.71 -15.44
N LEU A 175 -23.47 1.63 -15.49
CA LEU A 175 -24.72 1.53 -14.73
C LEU A 175 -25.48 0.24 -15.05
N ARG A 176 -25.59 -0.09 -16.34
CA ARG A 176 -26.18 -1.37 -16.79
C ARG A 176 -25.39 -2.57 -16.29
N PHE A 177 -24.06 -2.46 -16.24
CA PHE A 177 -23.19 -3.54 -15.80
C PHE A 177 -23.30 -3.78 -14.28
N VAL A 178 -23.26 -2.74 -13.43
CA VAL A 178 -23.42 -2.89 -11.97
C VAL A 178 -24.82 -3.39 -11.60
N ARG A 179 -25.85 -3.01 -12.37
CA ARG A 179 -27.19 -3.58 -12.22
C ARG A 179 -27.22 -5.10 -12.48
N LYS A 180 -26.50 -5.57 -13.51
CA LYS A 180 -26.34 -7.01 -13.79
C LYS A 180 -25.57 -7.74 -12.70
N MET A 181 -24.57 -7.09 -12.07
CA MET A 181 -23.85 -7.66 -10.93
C MET A 181 -24.76 -7.93 -9.74
N GLY A 182 -25.78 -7.09 -9.52
CA GLY A 182 -26.77 -7.27 -8.44
C GLY A 182 -27.06 -6.01 -7.65
N ALA A 183 -26.39 -4.88 -7.95
CA ALA A 183 -26.68 -3.61 -7.29
C ALA A 183 -28.13 -3.17 -7.55
N ASN A 184 -28.73 -2.51 -6.56
CA ASN A 184 -30.07 -1.91 -6.66
C ASN A 184 -30.09 -0.39 -6.46
N GLY A 185 -28.92 0.20 -6.23
CA GLY A 185 -28.75 1.65 -6.29
C GLY A 185 -27.30 2.04 -6.53
N VAL A 186 -27.10 3.34 -6.71
CA VAL A 186 -25.79 3.96 -6.93
C VAL A 186 -25.72 5.27 -6.16
N LEU A 187 -24.55 5.51 -5.57
CA LEU A 187 -24.21 6.77 -4.91
C LEU A 187 -23.29 7.54 -5.85
N ILE A 188 -23.69 8.73 -6.28
CA ILE A 188 -22.91 9.53 -7.25
C ILE A 188 -22.39 10.78 -6.56
N GLU A 189 -21.07 10.86 -6.43
CA GLU A 189 -20.37 12.02 -5.88
C GLU A 189 -19.94 12.93 -7.03
N TRP A 190 -20.56 14.12 -7.10
CA TRP A 190 -20.49 14.99 -8.26
C TRP A 190 -19.33 15.98 -8.25
N GLU A 191 -19.11 16.64 -7.10
CA GLU A 191 -18.15 17.75 -6.92
C GLU A 191 -18.05 18.67 -8.15
N GLU A 192 -16.86 18.90 -8.70
CA GLU A 192 -16.63 19.83 -9.80
C GLU A 192 -17.18 19.38 -11.16
N MET A 193 -17.72 18.16 -11.25
CA MET A 193 -18.28 17.58 -12.48
C MET A 193 -19.76 17.90 -12.68
N PHE A 194 -20.41 18.52 -11.69
CA PHE A 194 -21.75 19.06 -11.86
C PHE A 194 -21.72 20.44 -12.55
N PRO A 195 -22.64 20.74 -13.48
CA PRO A 195 -22.71 22.02 -14.18
C PRO A 195 -23.33 23.13 -13.31
N TYR A 196 -22.65 23.49 -12.23
CA TYR A 196 -23.10 24.55 -11.34
C TYR A 196 -23.21 25.91 -12.05
N LYS A 197 -24.19 26.71 -11.63
CA LYS A 197 -24.46 28.06 -12.12
C LYS A 197 -24.12 29.10 -11.05
N GLY A 198 -24.21 30.38 -11.43
CA GLY A 198 -23.97 31.50 -10.51
C GLY A 198 -22.51 31.59 -10.07
N ARG A 199 -22.26 31.90 -8.79
CA ARG A 199 -20.89 32.03 -8.29
C ARG A 199 -20.08 30.73 -8.40
N LEU A 200 -20.73 29.56 -8.27
CA LEU A 200 -20.11 28.24 -8.39
C LEU A 200 -19.65 27.89 -9.82
N ALA A 201 -20.08 28.63 -10.84
CA ALA A 201 -19.69 28.37 -12.24
C ALA A 201 -18.17 28.45 -12.47
N SER A 202 -17.45 29.23 -11.65
CA SER A 202 -15.99 29.31 -11.71
C SER A 202 -15.31 28.01 -11.25
N ALA A 203 -15.97 27.19 -10.44
CA ALA A 203 -15.45 25.92 -9.93
C ALA A 203 -15.69 24.72 -10.86
N VAL A 204 -16.65 24.83 -11.78
CA VAL A 204 -17.02 23.77 -12.73
C VAL A 204 -15.84 23.37 -13.60
N ASN A 205 -15.53 22.08 -13.64
CA ASN A 205 -14.46 21.51 -14.45
C ASN A 205 -14.70 21.74 -15.95
N GLY A 206 -13.64 21.93 -16.72
CA GLY A 206 -13.75 22.04 -18.18
C GLY A 206 -14.32 20.80 -18.87
N ASN A 207 -14.28 19.63 -18.21
CA ASN A 207 -14.87 18.38 -18.67
C ASN A 207 -16.13 17.98 -17.88
N ALA A 208 -16.76 18.92 -17.15
CA ALA A 208 -17.99 18.66 -16.41
C ALA A 208 -19.13 18.27 -17.37
N TYR A 209 -20.08 17.50 -16.86
CA TYR A 209 -21.26 17.11 -17.63
C TYR A 209 -22.17 18.32 -17.86
N SER A 210 -22.80 18.39 -19.03
CA SER A 210 -23.95 19.26 -19.25
C SER A 210 -25.18 18.76 -18.47
N LEU A 211 -26.19 19.62 -18.27
CA LEU A 211 -27.41 19.23 -17.59
C LEU A 211 -28.15 18.12 -18.36
N GLU A 212 -28.14 18.20 -19.68
CA GLU A 212 -28.75 17.21 -20.57
C GLU A 212 -28.09 15.83 -20.43
N GLU A 213 -26.76 15.80 -20.28
CA GLU A 213 -26.01 14.56 -20.06
C GLU A 213 -26.30 13.95 -18.68
N ILE A 214 -26.42 14.76 -17.64
CA ILE A 214 -26.82 14.29 -16.30
C ILE A 214 -28.24 13.71 -16.35
N GLU A 215 -29.19 14.44 -16.94
CA GLU A 215 -30.58 14.00 -17.06
C GLU A 215 -30.68 12.68 -17.85
N LEU A 216 -29.86 12.50 -18.88
CA LEU A 216 -29.77 11.23 -19.61
C LEU A 216 -29.25 10.09 -18.73
N VAL A 217 -28.17 10.31 -17.96
CA VAL A 217 -27.62 9.30 -17.03
C VAL A 217 -28.65 8.91 -15.97
N LEU A 218 -29.34 9.90 -15.37
CA LEU A 218 -30.37 9.66 -14.36
C LEU A 218 -31.59 8.94 -14.92
N THR A 219 -32.00 9.29 -16.15
CA THR A 219 -33.08 8.60 -16.87
C THR A 219 -32.75 7.13 -17.08
N GLU A 220 -31.55 6.84 -17.58
CA GLU A 220 -31.10 5.47 -17.83
C GLU A 220 -31.00 4.65 -16.53
N ALA A 221 -30.46 5.24 -15.45
CA ALA A 221 -30.40 4.59 -14.15
C ALA A 221 -31.81 4.20 -13.64
N LYS A 222 -32.78 5.10 -13.76
CA LYS A 222 -34.18 4.86 -13.38
C LYS A 222 -34.83 3.78 -14.23
N LEU A 223 -34.60 3.77 -15.54
CA LEU A 223 -35.15 2.77 -16.47
C LEU A 223 -34.68 1.34 -16.13
N ILE A 224 -33.43 1.18 -15.69
CA ILE A 224 -32.88 -0.12 -15.27
C ILE A 224 -33.15 -0.46 -13.79
N GLY A 225 -33.88 0.40 -13.09
CA GLY A 225 -34.32 0.20 -11.71
C GLY A 225 -33.22 0.36 -10.67
N LEU A 226 -32.23 1.23 -10.93
CA LEU A 226 -31.27 1.68 -9.91
C LEU A 226 -31.83 2.92 -9.21
N GLU A 227 -31.82 2.89 -7.87
CA GLU A 227 -31.97 4.09 -7.07
C GLU A 227 -30.71 4.95 -7.18
N VAL A 228 -30.85 6.25 -7.46
CA VAL A 228 -29.71 7.17 -7.53
C VAL A 228 -29.71 8.10 -6.33
N VAL A 229 -28.59 8.13 -5.62
CA VAL A 229 -28.37 8.99 -4.45
C VAL A 229 -27.26 9.97 -4.79
N PRO A 230 -27.51 11.30 -4.82
CA PRO A 230 -26.44 12.27 -4.94
C PRO A 230 -25.64 12.36 -3.63
N LEU A 231 -24.33 12.48 -3.76
CA LEU A 231 -23.43 12.91 -2.69
C LEU A 231 -22.89 14.31 -3.00
N VAL A 232 -23.07 15.22 -2.05
CA VAL A 232 -22.48 16.56 -2.06
C VAL A 232 -21.74 16.76 -0.75
N GLN A 233 -20.47 17.10 -0.80
CA GLN A 233 -19.67 17.41 0.38
C GLN A 233 -20.11 18.76 0.99
N THR A 234 -20.35 18.80 2.30
CA THR A 234 -20.86 20.00 2.99
C THR A 234 -20.04 20.43 4.22
N PHE A 235 -18.87 19.82 4.46
CA PHE A 235 -18.05 20.16 5.62
C PHE A 235 -16.55 20.04 5.33
N GLY A 236 -16.04 18.81 5.19
CA GLY A 236 -14.71 18.49 4.66
C GLY A 236 -14.75 18.25 3.14
N HIS A 237 -13.60 17.89 2.56
CA HIS A 237 -13.44 17.59 1.12
C HIS A 237 -13.97 18.66 0.15
N LEU A 238 -13.84 19.93 0.53
CA LEU A 238 -14.27 21.07 -0.28
C LEU A 238 -13.13 21.70 -1.08
N GLU A 239 -12.01 21.00 -1.27
CA GLU A 239 -10.84 21.51 -1.99
C GLU A 239 -11.18 21.88 -3.44
N TRP A 240 -12.13 21.17 -4.05
CA TRP A 240 -12.55 21.41 -5.42
C TRP A 240 -13.02 22.86 -5.65
N VAL A 241 -13.68 23.45 -4.64
CA VAL A 241 -14.17 24.84 -4.65
C VAL A 241 -13.24 25.78 -3.87
N LEU A 242 -12.82 25.41 -2.65
CA LEU A 242 -12.07 26.29 -1.75
C LEU A 242 -10.63 26.54 -2.19
N LYS A 243 -10.06 25.72 -3.07
CA LYS A 243 -8.73 25.99 -3.65
C LYS A 243 -8.69 27.22 -4.56
N LEU A 244 -9.85 27.68 -5.04
CA LEU A 244 -9.97 28.78 -5.98
C LEU A 244 -9.90 30.12 -5.26
N LYS A 245 -9.27 31.11 -5.89
CA LYS A 245 -9.09 32.46 -5.33
C LYS A 245 -10.40 33.09 -4.84
N GLN A 246 -11.50 32.86 -5.56
CA GLN A 246 -12.82 33.41 -5.25
C GLN A 246 -13.43 32.87 -3.96
N PHE A 247 -13.08 31.66 -3.54
CA PHE A 247 -13.66 31.00 -2.36
C PHE A 247 -12.66 30.76 -1.24
N ALA A 248 -11.39 31.15 -1.43
CA ALA A 248 -10.32 30.90 -0.49
C ALA A 248 -10.53 31.58 0.87
N HIS A 249 -11.30 32.68 0.93
CA HIS A 249 -11.65 33.38 2.18
C HIS A 249 -12.68 32.63 3.02
N LEU A 250 -13.32 31.58 2.47
CA LEU A 250 -14.30 30.75 3.18
C LEU A 250 -13.66 29.51 3.82
N ARG A 251 -12.34 29.36 3.80
CA ARG A 251 -11.66 28.23 4.43
C ARG A 251 -11.67 28.35 5.95
N GLU A 252 -11.79 27.21 6.62
CA GLU A 252 -11.59 27.12 8.07
C GLU A 252 -10.15 27.48 8.44
N ASP A 253 -9.18 26.90 7.72
CA ASP A 253 -7.76 27.25 7.83
C ASP A 253 -7.29 27.88 6.50
N PRO A 254 -6.75 29.11 6.49
CA PRO A 254 -6.22 29.73 5.28
C PRO A 254 -5.17 28.90 4.53
N GLN A 255 -4.41 28.05 5.24
CA GLN A 255 -3.36 27.18 4.68
C GLN A 255 -3.95 26.00 3.90
N PHE A 256 -5.15 25.53 4.25
CA PHE A 256 -5.68 24.27 3.74
C PHE A 256 -7.07 24.42 3.12
N PRO A 257 -7.29 23.96 1.88
CA PRO A 257 -8.57 24.14 1.20
C PRO A 257 -9.60 23.03 1.52
N GLN A 258 -9.38 22.14 2.49
CA GLN A 258 -10.27 20.98 2.69
C GLN A 258 -11.57 21.32 3.43
N VAL A 259 -11.48 22.20 4.44
CA VAL A 259 -12.58 22.46 5.38
C VAL A 259 -13.09 23.89 5.22
N ILE A 260 -14.40 24.05 5.20
CA ILE A 260 -15.07 25.35 5.12
C ILE A 260 -15.30 25.98 6.50
N CYS A 261 -15.22 27.30 6.60
CA CYS A 261 -15.47 28.08 7.82
C CYS A 261 -16.97 28.10 8.14
N ILE A 262 -17.43 27.16 8.97
CA ILE A 262 -18.85 26.91 9.23
C ILE A 262 -19.58 28.01 10.01
N GLY A 263 -18.85 28.86 10.74
CA GLY A 263 -19.42 30.03 11.40
C GLY A 263 -19.79 31.17 10.44
N ALA A 264 -19.20 31.20 9.23
CA ALA A 264 -19.47 32.26 8.27
C ALA A 264 -20.82 32.08 7.56
N SER A 265 -21.64 33.14 7.51
CA SER A 265 -22.94 33.09 6.83
C SER A 265 -22.80 32.80 5.34
N GLU A 266 -21.81 33.40 4.68
CA GLU A 266 -21.53 33.19 3.26
C GLU A 266 -21.18 31.72 2.95
N ALA A 267 -20.46 31.05 3.86
CA ALA A 267 -20.12 29.63 3.73
C ALA A 267 -21.37 28.74 3.76
N PHE A 268 -22.30 29.02 4.67
CA PHE A 268 -23.56 28.29 4.71
C PHE A 268 -24.44 28.55 3.48
N GLU A 269 -24.49 29.79 2.97
CA GLU A 269 -25.17 30.07 1.71
C GLU A 269 -24.55 29.30 0.53
N LEU A 270 -23.21 29.15 0.51
CA LEU A 270 -22.53 28.37 -0.53
C LEU A 270 -22.94 26.90 -0.46
N ILE A 271 -22.99 26.33 0.74
CA ILE A 271 -23.45 24.95 0.98
C ILE A 271 -24.89 24.75 0.50
N LYS A 272 -25.80 25.67 0.85
CA LYS A 272 -27.18 25.61 0.38
C LYS A 272 -27.27 25.67 -1.14
N GLU A 273 -26.52 26.56 -1.80
CA GLU A 273 -26.49 26.65 -3.27
C GLU A 273 -26.00 25.34 -3.91
N MET A 274 -24.95 24.71 -3.36
CA MET A 274 -24.43 23.42 -3.85
C MET A 274 -25.50 22.32 -3.73
N ILE A 275 -26.12 22.20 -2.55
CA ILE A 275 -27.18 21.22 -2.28
C ILE A 275 -28.37 21.43 -3.22
N VAL A 276 -28.89 22.65 -3.30
CA VAL A 276 -30.10 22.97 -4.07
C VAL A 276 -29.92 22.62 -5.54
N GLN A 277 -28.81 23.03 -6.16
CA GLN A 277 -28.59 22.80 -7.58
C GLN A 277 -28.54 21.29 -7.93
N VAL A 278 -27.91 20.47 -7.08
CA VAL A 278 -27.86 19.01 -7.29
C VAL A 278 -29.20 18.35 -6.98
N ALA A 279 -29.80 18.69 -5.83
CA ALA A 279 -31.05 18.11 -5.35
C ALA A 279 -32.24 18.39 -6.28
N GLU A 280 -32.33 19.59 -6.87
CA GLU A 280 -33.40 19.94 -7.82
C GLU A 280 -33.35 19.12 -9.12
N VAL A 281 -32.16 18.74 -9.58
CA VAL A 281 -32.01 17.84 -10.73
C VAL A 281 -32.41 16.43 -10.34
N HIS A 282 -31.85 15.89 -9.25
CA HIS A 282 -32.13 14.52 -8.80
C HIS A 282 -33.60 14.32 -8.37
N GLY A 283 -34.22 15.34 -7.77
CA GLY A 283 -35.63 15.34 -7.36
C GLY A 283 -36.59 15.05 -8.50
N ARG A 284 -36.31 15.57 -9.71
CA ARG A 284 -37.09 15.29 -10.94
C ARG A 284 -37.10 13.80 -11.32
N PHE A 285 -36.10 13.05 -10.88
CA PHE A 285 -35.98 11.62 -11.16
C PHE A 285 -36.45 10.72 -10.00
N GLY A 286 -36.93 11.29 -8.89
CA GLY A 286 -37.47 10.56 -7.75
C GLY A 286 -36.43 10.22 -6.68
N MET A 287 -35.57 11.20 -6.36
CA MET A 287 -34.61 11.14 -5.25
C MET A 287 -35.31 10.81 -3.92
N LYS A 288 -34.82 9.79 -3.21
CA LYS A 288 -35.32 9.36 -1.89
C LYS A 288 -34.33 9.57 -0.76
N HIS A 289 -33.04 9.46 -1.08
CA HIS A 289 -31.95 9.70 -0.14
C HIS A 289 -31.02 10.78 -0.73
N PHE A 290 -30.36 11.52 0.16
CA PHE A 290 -29.34 12.50 -0.20
C PHE A 290 -28.16 12.35 0.77
N HIS A 291 -26.96 12.18 0.25
CA HIS A 291 -25.75 12.04 1.07
C HIS A 291 -25.04 13.39 1.18
N MET A 292 -24.92 13.93 2.39
CA MET A 292 -24.29 15.24 2.63
C MET A 292 -22.77 15.16 2.90
N GLY A 293 -22.21 13.95 2.88
CA GLY A 293 -20.79 13.72 3.14
C GLY A 293 -20.48 13.95 4.61
N ALA A 294 -19.75 15.03 4.90
CA ALA A 294 -19.42 15.51 6.24
C ALA A 294 -18.40 14.65 7.01
N ASP A 295 -17.41 14.14 6.28
CA ASP A 295 -16.27 13.35 6.75
C ASP A 295 -14.96 14.15 6.90
N GLU A 296 -14.03 13.57 7.67
CA GLU A 296 -12.59 13.90 7.75
C GLU A 296 -12.26 15.38 8.08
N VAL A 297 -12.99 15.96 9.04
CA VAL A 297 -12.79 17.37 9.45
C VAL A 297 -11.77 17.49 10.58
N PHE A 298 -10.50 17.65 10.22
CA PHE A 298 -9.40 17.70 11.19
C PHE A 298 -9.11 19.11 11.75
N GLN A 299 -9.25 20.18 10.95
CA GLN A 299 -8.74 21.52 11.25
C GLN A 299 -9.78 22.50 11.85
N LEU A 300 -10.91 22.02 12.38
CA LEU A 300 -11.94 22.89 12.95
C LEU A 300 -11.43 23.73 14.13
N GLY A 301 -11.76 25.02 14.15
CA GLY A 301 -11.46 25.95 15.24
C GLY A 301 -10.35 26.95 14.92
N VAL A 302 -10.17 27.30 13.64
CA VAL A 302 -9.10 28.20 13.17
C VAL A 302 -9.66 29.53 12.67
N CYS A 303 -10.77 29.53 11.91
CA CYS A 303 -11.37 30.79 11.47
C CYS A 303 -12.12 31.47 12.62
N ASN A 304 -12.11 32.81 12.64
CA ASN A 304 -12.68 33.61 13.74
C ASN A 304 -14.17 33.31 13.97
N GLU A 305 -14.91 33.08 12.89
CA GLU A 305 -16.34 32.81 12.93
C GLU A 305 -16.64 31.43 13.53
N SER A 306 -15.90 30.39 13.16
CA SER A 306 -16.03 29.06 13.78
C SER A 306 -15.58 29.06 15.24
N ILE A 307 -14.55 29.85 15.60
CA ILE A 307 -14.14 30.06 17.00
C ILE A 307 -15.28 30.71 17.80
N ARG A 308 -15.95 31.72 17.23
CA ARG A 308 -17.11 32.35 17.87
C ARG A 308 -18.23 31.34 18.08
N GLU A 309 -18.50 30.51 17.07
CA GLU A 309 -19.56 29.51 17.16
C GLU A 309 -19.23 28.40 18.18
N MET A 310 -17.96 28.00 18.29
CA MET A 310 -17.52 27.13 19.40
C MET A 310 -17.80 27.71 20.77
N GLY A 311 -17.65 29.03 20.94
CA GLY A 311 -18.06 29.72 22.17
C GLY A 311 -19.57 29.70 22.40
N ASN A 312 -20.38 29.71 21.35
CA ASN A 312 -21.85 29.65 21.44
C ASN A 312 -22.38 28.23 21.68
N GLN A 313 -21.70 27.22 21.14
CA GLN A 313 -22.13 25.81 21.21
C GLN A 313 -21.50 25.05 22.39
N ASP A 314 -20.65 25.70 23.18
CA ASP A 314 -19.91 25.10 24.30
C ASP A 314 -18.94 23.98 23.88
N GLY A 315 -18.17 24.20 22.81
CA GLY A 315 -17.04 23.35 22.44
C GLY A 315 -17.07 22.82 21.01
N ARG A 316 -16.01 22.09 20.64
CA ARG A 316 -15.76 21.64 19.26
C ARG A 316 -16.79 20.60 18.80
N GLU A 317 -17.06 19.61 19.63
CA GLU A 317 -17.95 18.49 19.38
C GLU A 317 -19.38 18.96 19.12
N ARG A 318 -19.89 19.85 19.98
CA ARG A 318 -21.21 20.47 19.84
C ARG A 318 -21.29 21.39 18.61
N THR A 319 -20.20 22.06 18.24
CA THR A 319 -20.14 22.86 16.99
C THR A 319 -20.22 21.99 15.74
N ILE A 320 -19.57 20.83 15.74
CA ILE A 320 -19.68 19.82 14.66
C ILE A 320 -21.14 19.39 14.51
N LEU A 321 -21.78 19.02 15.62
CA LEU A 321 -23.18 18.60 15.63
C LEU A 321 -24.13 19.71 15.19
N TRP A 322 -23.91 20.94 15.66
CA TRP A 322 -24.67 22.12 15.23
C TRP A 322 -24.65 22.28 13.71
N HIS A 323 -23.48 22.21 13.08
CA HIS A 323 -23.34 22.35 11.63
C HIS A 323 -24.01 21.21 10.88
N ILE A 324 -23.72 19.96 11.24
CA ILE A 324 -24.30 18.79 10.58
C ILE A 324 -25.83 18.81 10.73
N SER A 325 -26.33 19.09 11.93
CA SER A 325 -27.77 19.20 12.23
C SER A 325 -28.45 20.28 11.38
N ARG A 326 -27.84 21.46 11.28
CA ARG A 326 -28.36 22.58 10.48
C ARG A 326 -28.44 22.24 9.00
N VAL A 327 -27.43 21.60 8.43
CA VAL A 327 -27.42 21.18 7.02
C VAL A 327 -28.42 20.04 6.78
N ALA A 328 -28.47 19.04 7.65
CA ALA A 328 -29.43 17.94 7.55
C ALA A 328 -30.89 18.43 7.64
N SER A 329 -31.19 19.33 8.58
CA SER A 329 -32.48 20.02 8.68
C SER A 329 -32.85 20.71 7.37
N PHE A 330 -31.94 21.51 6.81
CA PHE A 330 -32.17 22.22 5.56
C PHE A 330 -32.52 21.27 4.40
N ILE A 331 -31.77 20.18 4.22
CA ILE A 331 -32.03 19.18 3.16
C ILE A 331 -33.39 18.53 3.37
N LYS A 332 -33.67 18.08 4.60
CA LYS A 332 -34.89 17.35 4.94
C LYS A 332 -36.14 18.21 4.78
N GLU A 333 -36.10 19.46 5.25
CA GLU A 333 -37.22 20.41 5.14
C GLU A 333 -37.47 20.84 3.69
N THR A 334 -36.41 21.00 2.88
CA THR A 334 -36.54 21.47 1.49
C THR A 334 -36.98 20.37 0.53
N PHE A 335 -36.47 19.14 0.70
CA PHE A 335 -36.64 18.07 -0.29
C PHE A 335 -37.42 16.86 0.23
N SER A 336 -37.73 16.77 1.53
CA SER A 336 -38.45 15.65 2.14
C SER A 336 -37.81 14.27 1.85
N VAL A 337 -36.48 14.20 1.95
CA VAL A 337 -35.67 12.99 1.71
C VAL A 337 -34.98 12.51 2.99
N THR A 338 -34.55 11.24 3.00
CA THR A 338 -33.66 10.73 4.06
C THR A 338 -32.25 11.25 3.83
N VAL A 339 -31.67 11.91 4.84
CA VAL A 339 -30.30 12.43 4.78
C VAL A 339 -29.32 11.37 5.28
N LEU A 340 -28.23 11.17 4.54
CA LEU A 340 -27.14 10.27 4.91
C LEU A 340 -25.86 11.10 5.16
N ALA A 341 -25.09 10.72 6.18
CA ALA A 341 -23.79 11.33 6.45
C ALA A 341 -22.77 10.25 6.86
N TRP A 342 -21.50 10.47 6.58
CA TRP A 342 -20.44 9.57 7.04
C TRP A 342 -20.32 9.62 8.57
N HIS A 343 -20.00 8.47 9.17
CA HIS A 343 -20.09 8.30 10.63
C HIS A 343 -18.98 8.94 11.46
N ASP A 344 -17.81 9.23 10.87
CA ASP A 344 -16.56 9.47 11.59
C ASP A 344 -16.62 10.73 12.45
N MET A 345 -17.39 11.73 12.03
CA MET A 345 -17.66 12.95 12.81
C MET A 345 -18.75 12.77 13.88
N LEU A 346 -19.47 11.64 13.92
CA LEU A 346 -20.60 11.37 14.82
C LEU A 346 -20.25 10.38 15.93
N ILE A 347 -19.34 9.45 15.66
CA ILE A 347 -19.12 8.27 16.51
C ILE A 347 -18.51 8.60 17.88
N GLN A 348 -17.81 9.73 18.00
CA GLN A 348 -17.18 10.17 19.24
C GLN A 348 -18.13 11.05 20.10
N MET A 349 -19.33 11.32 19.61
CA MET A 349 -20.27 12.25 20.24
C MET A 349 -21.04 11.57 21.38
N THR A 350 -21.39 12.35 22.41
CA THR A 350 -22.18 11.81 23.51
C THR A 350 -23.64 11.64 23.10
N GLU A 351 -24.33 10.64 23.68
CA GLU A 351 -25.77 10.42 23.42
C GLU A 351 -26.61 11.66 23.76
N ARG A 352 -26.23 12.41 24.81
CA ARG A 352 -26.89 13.66 25.19
C ARG A 352 -26.77 14.71 24.07
N ASP A 353 -25.56 14.91 23.54
CA ASP A 353 -25.38 15.90 22.48
C ASP A 353 -26.11 15.49 21.19
N LEU A 354 -26.12 14.19 20.85
CA LEU A 354 -26.91 13.68 19.73
C LEU A 354 -28.40 13.98 19.88
N MET A 355 -28.95 13.89 21.10
CA MET A 355 -30.33 14.26 21.42
C MET A 355 -30.56 15.78 21.35
N ASP A 356 -29.67 16.59 21.93
CA ASP A 356 -29.78 18.05 21.95
C ASP A 356 -29.89 18.63 20.52
N TYR A 357 -29.14 18.07 19.57
CA TYR A 357 -29.18 18.47 18.16
C TYR A 357 -30.18 17.68 17.30
N GLN A 358 -30.95 16.77 17.90
CA GLN A 358 -31.95 15.91 17.25
C GLN A 358 -31.37 15.12 16.07
N MET A 359 -30.14 14.63 16.21
CA MET A 359 -29.41 13.99 15.12
C MET A 359 -30.10 12.74 14.60
N THR A 360 -30.65 11.94 15.51
CA THR A 360 -31.32 10.66 15.23
C THR A 360 -32.59 10.82 14.39
N ASP A 361 -33.22 12.00 14.45
CA ASP A 361 -34.40 12.32 13.64
C ASP A 361 -34.03 12.99 12.30
N LYS A 362 -32.79 13.49 12.15
CA LYS A 362 -32.38 14.32 11.01
C LYS A 362 -31.63 13.54 9.93
N LEU A 363 -30.83 12.54 10.31
CA LEU A 363 -30.02 11.77 9.36
C LEU A 363 -29.82 10.32 9.80
N GLU A 364 -29.38 9.47 8.86
CA GLU A 364 -28.89 8.11 9.12
C GLU A 364 -27.36 8.05 8.88
N PRO A 365 -26.57 7.50 9.82
CA PRO A 365 -25.12 7.43 9.68
C PRO A 365 -24.69 6.28 8.75
N VAL A 366 -23.65 6.53 7.96
CA VAL A 366 -22.98 5.56 7.10
C VAL A 366 -21.60 5.26 7.65
N LEU A 367 -21.45 4.06 8.21
CA LEU A 367 -20.22 3.63 8.86
C LEU A 367 -19.27 3.01 7.84
N TRP A 368 -18.09 3.61 7.65
CA TRP A 368 -17.14 3.21 6.61
C TRP A 368 -15.85 2.64 7.21
N SER A 369 -15.33 1.57 6.60
CA SER A 369 -13.99 1.05 6.87
C SER A 369 -13.55 0.08 5.77
N TYR A 370 -12.28 0.20 5.37
CA TYR A 370 -11.72 -0.50 4.21
C TYR A 370 -10.67 -1.56 4.60
N ALA A 371 -10.50 -1.83 5.90
CA ALA A 371 -9.53 -2.81 6.39
C ALA A 371 -9.95 -4.26 6.09
N GLU A 372 -8.98 -5.17 5.96
CA GLU A 372 -9.24 -6.61 5.78
C GLU A 372 -9.83 -7.27 7.05
N ASP A 373 -9.49 -6.75 8.23
CA ASP A 373 -10.02 -7.21 9.52
C ASP A 373 -10.72 -6.05 10.24
N LEU A 374 -12.05 -5.96 10.08
CA LEU A 374 -12.84 -4.91 10.70
C LEU A 374 -12.91 -5.03 12.23
N ASN A 375 -12.63 -6.19 12.84
CA ASN A 375 -12.66 -6.28 14.30
C ASN A 375 -11.58 -5.41 14.96
N MET A 376 -10.48 -5.16 14.26
CA MET A 376 -9.39 -4.30 14.74
C MET A 376 -9.74 -2.80 14.62
N TYR A 377 -10.54 -2.41 13.63
CA TYR A 377 -10.80 -1.00 13.30
C TYR A 377 -12.22 -0.52 13.67
N LEU A 378 -13.18 -1.44 13.77
CA LEU A 378 -14.57 -1.21 14.10
C LEU A 378 -14.99 -2.15 15.25
N PRO A 379 -14.49 -1.93 16.47
CA PRO A 379 -14.92 -2.72 17.62
C PRO A 379 -16.41 -2.54 17.90
N PHE A 380 -17.03 -3.49 18.59
CA PHE A 380 -18.48 -3.48 18.85
C PHE A 380 -18.99 -2.17 19.51
N SER A 381 -18.16 -1.49 20.30
CA SER A 381 -18.47 -0.17 20.88
C SER A 381 -18.81 0.89 19.83
N ASN A 382 -18.20 0.83 18.64
CA ASN A 382 -18.46 1.76 17.54
C ASN A 382 -19.90 1.64 17.06
N TRP A 383 -20.42 0.42 16.96
CA TRP A 383 -21.82 0.17 16.62
C TRP A 383 -22.76 0.63 17.73
N MET A 384 -22.39 0.40 18.99
CA MET A 384 -23.22 0.83 20.13
C MET A 384 -23.33 2.35 20.24
N ALA A 385 -22.28 3.09 19.88
CA ALA A 385 -22.33 4.55 19.81
C ALA A 385 -23.38 5.05 18.78
N LEU A 386 -23.65 4.28 17.73
CA LEU A 386 -24.64 4.62 16.71
C LEU A 386 -26.04 4.04 16.97
N LYS A 387 -26.23 3.22 18.02
CA LYS A 387 -27.52 2.63 18.38
C LYS A 387 -28.67 3.63 18.48
N PRO A 388 -28.48 4.87 19.00
CA PRO A 388 -29.55 5.87 19.06
C PRO A 388 -30.19 6.22 17.70
N PHE A 389 -29.47 6.07 16.58
CA PHE A 389 -29.98 6.41 15.24
C PHE A 389 -31.02 5.42 14.70
N LYS A 390 -31.16 4.23 15.32
CA LYS A 390 -32.07 3.13 14.93
C LYS A 390 -31.83 2.52 13.55
N ASN A 391 -31.58 3.33 12.54
CA ASN A 391 -31.25 2.94 11.18
C ASN A 391 -29.78 3.27 10.90
N VAL A 392 -29.05 2.31 10.37
CA VAL A 392 -27.62 2.48 10.05
C VAL A 392 -27.26 1.84 8.71
N TRP A 393 -26.14 2.29 8.15
CA TRP A 393 -25.56 1.77 6.92
C TRP A 393 -24.11 1.38 7.12
N GLY A 394 -23.63 0.42 6.32
CA GLY A 394 -22.22 0.12 6.18
C GLY A 394 -21.65 0.63 4.86
N ALA A 395 -20.34 0.88 4.82
CA ALA A 395 -19.61 1.21 3.61
C ALA A 395 -18.25 0.49 3.54
N SER A 396 -18.13 -0.34 2.50
CA SER A 396 -16.95 -1.13 2.13
C SER A 396 -16.27 -0.48 0.92
N ALA A 397 -15.13 -0.99 0.44
CA ALA A 397 -14.48 -0.49 -0.78
C ALA A 397 -14.09 -1.60 -1.75
N PHE A 398 -14.21 -1.34 -3.06
CA PHE A 398 -13.75 -2.25 -4.12
C PHE A 398 -12.53 -1.76 -4.91
N LYS A 399 -12.19 -0.48 -4.75
CA LYS A 399 -11.01 0.19 -5.32
C LYS A 399 -10.70 1.49 -4.57
N GLY A 400 -9.48 1.98 -4.71
CA GLY A 400 -9.10 3.35 -4.34
C GLY A 400 -8.93 3.57 -2.84
N ALA A 401 -8.89 2.49 -2.05
CA ALA A 401 -8.71 2.51 -0.60
C ALA A 401 -7.47 1.71 -0.13
N ASP A 402 -6.53 1.43 -1.05
CA ASP A 402 -5.28 0.69 -0.79
C ASP A 402 -4.04 1.57 -1.07
N GLY A 403 -4.15 2.90 -0.88
CA GLY A 403 -3.07 3.88 -0.99
C GLY A 403 -3.23 4.88 -2.16
N PRO A 404 -2.80 6.14 -2.00
CA PRO A 404 -3.07 7.21 -2.98
C PRO A 404 -2.37 7.05 -4.33
N MET A 405 -1.28 6.27 -4.39
CA MET A 405 -0.59 5.91 -5.65
C MET A 405 -0.98 4.53 -6.19
N ARG A 406 -1.92 3.82 -5.55
CA ARG A 406 -2.33 2.49 -6.02
C ARG A 406 -3.06 2.65 -7.36
N PHE A 407 -2.50 2.12 -8.45
CA PHE A 407 -3.10 2.21 -9.78
C PHE A 407 -3.47 0.84 -10.38
N HIS A 408 -2.99 -0.27 -9.80
CA HIS A 408 -3.29 -1.64 -10.21
C HIS A 408 -4.26 -2.31 -9.24
N SER A 409 -4.95 -3.36 -9.68
CA SER A 409 -5.97 -4.02 -8.86
C SER A 409 -5.36 -4.85 -7.74
N ASN A 410 -5.95 -4.79 -6.54
CA ASN A 410 -5.71 -5.72 -5.43
C ASN A 410 -7.00 -6.46 -5.01
N PRO A 411 -7.49 -7.44 -5.79
CA PRO A 411 -8.80 -8.05 -5.57
C PRO A 411 -8.92 -8.77 -4.21
N ILE A 412 -7.85 -9.41 -3.75
CA ILE A 412 -7.85 -10.20 -2.51
C ILE A 412 -8.07 -9.30 -1.29
N HIS A 413 -7.40 -8.16 -1.24
CA HIS A 413 -7.56 -7.17 -0.17
C HIS A 413 -9.02 -6.73 -0.04
N TYR A 414 -9.62 -6.29 -1.14
CA TYR A 414 -11.00 -5.82 -1.14
C TYR A 414 -12.00 -6.93 -0.85
N VAL A 415 -11.83 -8.13 -1.40
CA VAL A 415 -12.75 -9.24 -1.12
C VAL A 415 -12.70 -9.65 0.36
N ARG A 416 -11.52 -9.61 1.00
CA ARG A 416 -11.40 -9.82 2.45
C ARG A 416 -12.11 -8.75 3.27
N ASN A 417 -12.03 -7.48 2.86
CA ASN A 417 -12.83 -6.41 3.47
C ASN A 417 -14.33 -6.74 3.41
N HIS A 418 -14.83 -7.25 2.28
CA HIS A 418 -16.24 -7.63 2.14
C HIS A 418 -16.64 -8.87 2.97
N GLU A 419 -15.75 -9.87 3.09
CA GLU A 419 -15.94 -10.99 4.00
C GLU A 419 -16.06 -10.51 5.46
N SER A 420 -15.18 -9.60 5.88
CA SER A 420 -15.23 -9.01 7.21
C SER A 420 -16.51 -8.18 7.42
N TRP A 421 -16.98 -7.47 6.39
CA TRP A 421 -18.26 -6.76 6.42
C TRP A 421 -19.45 -7.72 6.58
N THR A 422 -19.46 -8.87 5.91
CA THR A 422 -20.50 -9.90 6.12
C THR A 422 -20.55 -10.38 7.57
N ASP A 423 -19.39 -10.65 8.20
CA ASP A 423 -19.32 -11.05 9.61
C ASP A 423 -19.80 -9.94 10.54
N GLN A 424 -19.32 -8.70 10.34
CA GLN A 424 -19.74 -7.54 11.12
C GLN A 424 -21.26 -7.31 11.06
N MET A 425 -21.84 -7.24 9.84
CA MET A 425 -23.28 -7.05 9.67
C MET A 425 -24.09 -8.17 10.32
N THR A 426 -23.65 -9.42 10.18
CA THR A 426 -24.31 -10.60 10.78
C THR A 426 -24.36 -10.51 12.31
N ARG A 427 -23.35 -9.91 12.94
CA ARG A 427 -23.29 -9.76 14.40
C ARG A 427 -24.14 -8.61 14.94
N VAL A 428 -24.32 -7.54 14.16
CA VAL A 428 -24.87 -6.28 14.69
C VAL A 428 -26.27 -5.93 14.16
N TYR A 429 -26.78 -6.59 13.11
CA TYR A 429 -28.05 -6.19 12.49
C TYR A 429 -29.23 -6.18 13.47
N SER A 430 -29.21 -7.03 14.51
CA SER A 430 -30.27 -7.14 15.52
C SER A 430 -30.24 -6.03 16.58
N GLU A 431 -29.16 -5.23 16.63
CA GLU A 431 -29.02 -4.11 17.57
C GLU A 431 -29.71 -2.83 17.08
N PHE A 432 -30.18 -2.83 15.83
CA PHE A 432 -30.78 -1.71 15.13
C PHE A 432 -32.19 -2.08 14.67
N ASP A 433 -33.08 -1.08 14.56
CA ASP A 433 -34.40 -1.27 13.95
C ASP A 433 -34.23 -1.73 12.50
N ARG A 434 -33.25 -1.14 11.79
CA ARG A 434 -32.88 -1.58 10.45
C ARG A 434 -31.41 -1.29 10.09
N PHE A 435 -30.66 -2.35 9.79
CA PHE A 435 -29.44 -2.23 8.99
C PHE A 435 -29.85 -2.07 7.52
N GLN A 436 -29.83 -0.84 7.02
CA GLN A 436 -30.47 -0.46 5.76
C GLN A 436 -29.81 -1.10 4.54
N GLY A 437 -28.47 -1.12 4.52
CA GLY A 437 -27.72 -1.62 3.39
C GLY A 437 -26.22 -1.40 3.48
N LEU A 438 -25.53 -1.83 2.43
CA LEU A 438 -24.09 -1.66 2.25
C LEU A 438 -23.82 -0.82 0.99
N ILE A 439 -22.96 0.18 1.13
CA ILE A 439 -22.41 0.96 0.01
C ILE A 439 -21.02 0.39 -0.31
N ILE A 440 -20.79 -0.01 -1.55
CA ILE A 440 -19.49 -0.48 -2.04
C ILE A 440 -18.80 0.70 -2.74
N THR A 441 -17.82 1.31 -2.06
CA THR A 441 -17.17 2.56 -2.46
C THR A 441 -16.02 2.37 -3.43
N GLY A 442 -15.89 3.33 -4.34
CA GLY A 442 -14.95 3.29 -5.45
C GLY A 442 -14.24 4.61 -5.66
N TRP A 443 -13.39 4.99 -4.72
CA TRP A 443 -12.66 6.25 -4.71
C TRP A 443 -11.71 6.38 -5.90
N SER A 444 -11.69 7.55 -6.54
CA SER A 444 -10.84 7.85 -7.69
C SER A 444 -9.53 8.55 -7.28
N ARG A 445 -9.51 9.15 -6.08
CA ARG A 445 -8.34 9.76 -5.42
C ARG A 445 -8.66 10.04 -3.95
N TYR A 446 -7.65 10.26 -3.12
CA TYR A 446 -7.81 10.50 -1.67
C TYR A 446 -8.25 11.93 -1.34
N ASP A 447 -7.81 12.92 -2.11
CA ASP A 447 -8.35 14.27 -2.07
C ASP A 447 -8.32 14.90 -3.46
N HIS A 448 -8.91 16.09 -3.65
CA HIS A 448 -8.95 16.74 -4.97
C HIS A 448 -7.55 17.11 -5.52
N LEU A 449 -6.55 17.22 -4.65
CA LEU A 449 -5.17 17.61 -4.96
C LEU A 449 -4.26 16.41 -5.26
N ALA A 450 -4.65 15.19 -4.86
CA ALA A 450 -3.95 13.94 -5.14
C ALA A 450 -3.96 13.55 -6.63
N ILE A 451 -3.04 12.65 -6.98
CA ILE A 451 -3.08 11.89 -8.24
C ILE A 451 -4.27 10.93 -8.28
N LEU A 452 -4.56 10.37 -9.46
CA LEU A 452 -5.52 9.28 -9.56
C LEU A 452 -4.97 8.00 -8.94
N CYS A 453 -5.80 7.32 -8.16
CA CYS A 453 -5.57 5.93 -7.78
C CYS A 453 -6.29 4.99 -8.78
N GLU A 454 -6.68 3.79 -8.35
CA GLU A 454 -7.27 2.76 -9.20
C GLU A 454 -8.43 3.29 -10.05
N LEU A 455 -8.27 3.19 -11.37
CA LEU A 455 -9.33 3.56 -12.32
C LEU A 455 -10.50 2.57 -12.19
N PHE A 456 -11.73 3.06 -12.44
CA PHE A 456 -12.94 2.22 -12.35
C PHE A 456 -12.86 0.88 -13.12
N PRO A 457 -12.40 0.83 -14.40
CA PRO A 457 -12.27 -0.45 -15.11
C PRO A 457 -11.31 -1.43 -14.42
N VAL A 458 -10.31 -0.91 -13.70
CA VAL A 458 -9.31 -1.73 -12.99
C VAL A 458 -9.97 -2.49 -11.82
N GLY A 459 -10.95 -1.87 -11.16
CA GLY A 459 -11.70 -2.45 -10.06
C GLY A 459 -12.90 -3.32 -10.44
N ILE A 460 -13.29 -3.42 -11.72
CA ILE A 460 -14.52 -4.15 -12.13
C ILE A 460 -14.51 -5.65 -11.74
N PRO A 461 -13.41 -6.40 -11.96
CA PRO A 461 -13.36 -7.79 -11.52
C PRO A 461 -13.56 -7.93 -10.01
N THR A 462 -12.89 -7.06 -9.24
CA THR A 462 -13.04 -6.99 -7.78
C THR A 462 -14.46 -6.65 -7.37
N LEU A 463 -15.08 -5.63 -7.97
CA LEU A 463 -16.47 -5.24 -7.69
C LEU A 463 -17.46 -6.40 -7.92
N SER A 464 -17.25 -7.15 -9.00
CA SER A 464 -18.11 -8.30 -9.32
C SER A 464 -17.99 -9.40 -8.25
N MET A 465 -16.75 -9.71 -7.85
CA MET A 465 -16.48 -10.66 -6.75
C MET A 465 -17.08 -10.15 -5.44
N SER A 466 -16.87 -8.88 -5.09
CA SER A 466 -17.38 -8.23 -3.89
C SER A 466 -18.91 -8.29 -3.78
N ILE A 467 -19.63 -7.97 -4.85
CA ILE A 467 -21.10 -8.07 -4.87
C ILE A 467 -21.54 -9.53 -4.70
N GLU A 468 -20.88 -10.49 -5.33
CA GLU A 468 -21.20 -11.91 -5.16
C GLU A 468 -20.93 -12.40 -3.73
N THR A 469 -19.79 -12.02 -3.14
CA THR A 469 -19.42 -12.31 -1.73
C THR A 469 -20.51 -11.82 -0.77
N ILE A 470 -20.92 -10.55 -0.88
CA ILE A 470 -21.94 -9.95 0.01
C ILE A 470 -23.32 -10.57 -0.21
N THR A 471 -23.72 -10.76 -1.48
CA THR A 471 -25.06 -11.29 -1.80
C THR A 471 -25.22 -12.74 -1.35
N MET A 472 -24.13 -13.52 -1.38
CA MET A 472 -24.14 -14.92 -0.95
C MET A 472 -23.74 -15.10 0.51
N GLY A 473 -23.34 -14.03 1.21
CA GLY A 473 -22.89 -14.07 2.60
C GLY A 473 -21.80 -15.11 2.85
N ARG A 474 -20.84 -15.27 1.93
CA ARG A 474 -19.84 -16.36 1.99
C ARG A 474 -18.41 -15.81 1.99
N PRO A 475 -17.45 -16.52 2.65
CA PRO A 475 -16.04 -16.11 2.64
C PRO A 475 -15.39 -16.32 1.28
N LEU A 476 -14.18 -15.78 1.11
CA LEU A 476 -13.35 -16.01 -0.08
C LEU A 476 -13.01 -17.50 -0.21
N ASN A 477 -13.75 -18.23 -1.05
CA ASN A 477 -13.62 -19.68 -1.24
C ASN A 477 -13.18 -20.07 -2.67
N GLY A 478 -12.87 -19.09 -3.51
CA GLY A 478 -12.46 -19.28 -4.90
C GLY A 478 -13.60 -19.65 -5.86
N MET A 479 -14.83 -19.85 -5.36
CA MET A 479 -16.01 -20.10 -6.19
C MET A 479 -16.73 -18.79 -6.43
N TYR A 480 -16.91 -18.43 -7.70
CA TYR A 480 -17.49 -17.15 -8.14
C TYR A 480 -18.24 -17.35 -9.46
N ASP A 481 -19.26 -18.22 -9.44
CA ASP A 481 -19.96 -18.65 -10.65
C ASP A 481 -20.66 -17.49 -11.35
N LYS A 482 -21.29 -16.58 -10.59
CA LYS A 482 -21.97 -15.41 -11.15
C LYS A 482 -20.97 -14.45 -11.77
N THR A 483 -19.87 -14.17 -11.08
CA THR A 483 -18.80 -13.32 -11.58
C THR A 483 -18.15 -13.93 -12.83
N LYS A 484 -17.92 -15.24 -12.83
CA LYS A 484 -17.36 -15.95 -13.99
C LYS A 484 -18.28 -15.87 -15.21
N GLU A 485 -19.58 -16.01 -15.02
CA GLU A 485 -20.58 -15.84 -16.08
C GLU A 485 -20.58 -14.38 -16.59
N LEU A 486 -20.56 -13.40 -15.69
CA LEU A 486 -20.58 -11.98 -16.03
C LEU A 486 -19.32 -11.51 -16.77
N LEU A 487 -18.15 -11.89 -16.28
CA LEU A 487 -16.85 -11.48 -16.85
C LEU A 487 -16.41 -12.38 -17.99
N GLN A 488 -17.07 -13.53 -18.22
CA GLN A 488 -16.72 -14.54 -19.23
C GLN A 488 -15.26 -15.05 -19.12
N CYS A 489 -14.72 -15.07 -17.91
CA CYS A 489 -13.36 -15.51 -17.59
C CYS A 489 -13.29 -15.95 -16.12
N GLN A 490 -12.18 -16.55 -15.71
CA GLN A 490 -11.97 -16.90 -14.30
C GLN A 490 -11.60 -15.64 -13.51
N PRO A 491 -12.28 -15.31 -12.40
CA PRO A 491 -11.93 -14.14 -11.60
C PRO A 491 -10.56 -14.28 -10.91
N PRO A 492 -9.91 -13.16 -10.56
CA PRO A 492 -8.59 -13.17 -9.93
C PRO A 492 -8.69 -13.58 -8.44
N VAL A 493 -8.71 -14.89 -8.18
CA VAL A 493 -8.79 -15.48 -6.83
C VAL A 493 -7.41 -15.70 -6.17
N MET A 494 -6.33 -15.38 -6.89
CA MET A 494 -4.94 -15.44 -6.43
C MET A 494 -4.24 -14.11 -6.75
N PRO A 495 -3.13 -13.76 -6.07
CA PRO A 495 -2.37 -12.56 -6.38
C PRO A 495 -1.96 -12.52 -7.85
N GLY A 496 -2.33 -11.44 -8.56
CA GLY A 496 -2.09 -11.28 -9.98
C GLY A 496 -3.27 -10.61 -10.70
N TYR A 497 -3.27 -10.71 -12.02
CA TYR A 497 -4.36 -10.24 -12.88
C TYR A 497 -4.72 -11.30 -13.92
N ILE A 498 -5.87 -11.12 -14.55
CA ILE A 498 -6.40 -12.05 -15.55
C ILE A 498 -6.49 -11.37 -16.92
N THR A 499 -6.54 -12.16 -17.98
CA THR A 499 -6.67 -11.66 -19.37
C THR A 499 -7.81 -12.37 -20.08
N GLY A 500 -8.32 -11.77 -21.15
CA GLY A 500 -9.36 -12.38 -21.99
C GLY A 500 -10.79 -12.27 -21.45
N CYS A 501 -11.00 -11.48 -20.39
CA CYS A 501 -12.33 -11.19 -19.85
C CYS A 501 -13.17 -10.28 -20.76
N GLN A 502 -14.46 -10.19 -20.47
CA GLN A 502 -15.44 -9.40 -21.20
C GLN A 502 -16.21 -8.51 -20.22
N PHE A 503 -15.79 -7.25 -20.15
CA PHE A 503 -16.46 -6.21 -19.36
C PHE A 503 -16.08 -4.81 -19.88
N PRO A 504 -16.87 -3.76 -19.55
CA PRO A 504 -16.60 -2.40 -19.99
C PRO A 504 -15.21 -1.93 -19.56
N GLY A 505 -14.37 -1.51 -20.50
CA GLY A 505 -13.01 -1.04 -20.19
C GLY A 505 -11.97 -2.14 -19.92
N ARG A 506 -12.25 -3.41 -20.25
CA ARG A 506 -11.31 -4.55 -20.08
C ARG A 506 -9.88 -4.31 -20.57
N LYS A 507 -9.69 -3.58 -21.68
CA LYS A 507 -8.36 -3.36 -22.24
C LYS A 507 -7.52 -2.44 -21.35
N ILE A 508 -8.17 -1.50 -20.65
CA ILE A 508 -7.52 -0.66 -19.65
C ILE A 508 -7.08 -1.52 -18.46
N TYR A 509 -7.95 -2.40 -17.95
CA TYR A 509 -7.60 -3.33 -16.89
C TYR A 509 -6.37 -4.19 -17.23
N GLU A 510 -6.35 -4.79 -18.43
CA GLU A 510 -5.22 -5.62 -18.87
C GLU A 510 -3.92 -4.82 -18.97
N LEU A 511 -3.94 -3.67 -19.67
CA LEU A 511 -2.75 -2.85 -19.89
C LEU A 511 -2.19 -2.25 -18.60
N VAL A 512 -3.06 -1.85 -17.67
CA VAL A 512 -2.63 -1.27 -16.40
C VAL A 512 -1.95 -2.32 -15.52
N ASN A 513 -2.52 -3.52 -15.43
CA ASN A 513 -1.93 -4.59 -14.64
C ASN A 513 -0.68 -5.19 -15.30
N GLU A 514 -0.65 -5.28 -16.63
CA GLU A 514 0.54 -5.64 -17.41
C GLU A 514 1.67 -4.62 -17.15
N CYS A 515 1.39 -3.32 -17.24
CA CYS A 515 2.34 -2.26 -16.91
C CYS A 515 2.88 -2.39 -15.48
N PHE A 516 2.02 -2.63 -14.49
CA PHE A 516 2.46 -2.86 -13.11
C PHE A 516 3.39 -4.07 -13.00
N TYR A 517 3.03 -5.19 -13.64
CA TYR A 517 3.85 -6.40 -13.62
C TYR A 517 5.21 -6.15 -14.27
N GLU A 518 5.24 -5.54 -15.45
CA GLU A 518 6.47 -5.20 -16.16
C GLU A 518 7.33 -4.21 -15.37
N LEU A 519 6.76 -3.15 -14.79
CA LEU A 519 7.49 -2.23 -13.92
C LEU A 519 8.10 -2.94 -12.71
N ARG A 520 7.36 -3.89 -12.11
CA ARG A 520 7.86 -4.68 -10.98
C ARG A 520 8.95 -5.64 -11.39
N GLN A 521 8.82 -6.31 -12.53
CA GLN A 521 9.87 -7.18 -13.07
C GLN A 521 11.10 -6.37 -13.44
N PHE A 522 10.93 -5.24 -14.12
CA PHE A 522 12.01 -4.34 -14.49
C PHE A 522 12.78 -3.83 -13.26
N ARG A 523 12.11 -3.46 -12.18
CA ARG A 523 12.77 -3.07 -10.91
C ARG A 523 13.54 -4.24 -10.29
N LYS A 524 12.93 -5.42 -10.18
CA LYS A 524 13.62 -6.63 -9.70
C LYS A 524 14.83 -6.99 -10.56
N TYR A 525 14.70 -6.80 -11.86
CA TYR A 525 15.74 -7.03 -12.84
C TYR A 525 16.90 -6.04 -12.66
N PHE A 526 16.61 -4.75 -12.42
CA PHE A 526 17.63 -3.76 -12.02
C PHE A 526 18.38 -4.12 -10.74
N ASP A 527 17.65 -4.63 -9.73
CA ASP A 527 18.23 -4.98 -8.43
C ASP A 527 19.05 -6.28 -8.45
N ALA A 528 18.78 -7.19 -9.40
CA ALA A 528 19.28 -8.57 -9.34
C ALA A 528 20.10 -9.03 -10.55
N ASP A 529 20.03 -8.36 -11.70
CA ASP A 529 20.71 -8.83 -12.92
C ASP A 529 22.16 -8.32 -12.97
N PHE A 530 23.12 -9.26 -12.88
CA PHE A 530 24.55 -8.99 -12.94
C PHE A 530 25.05 -8.69 -14.36
N ASP A 531 24.34 -9.16 -15.38
CA ASP A 531 24.71 -9.08 -16.80
C ASP A 531 24.12 -7.83 -17.48
N LEU A 532 22.95 -7.30 -17.09
CA LEU A 532 22.49 -5.99 -17.57
C LEU A 532 23.26 -4.84 -16.89
N ASN A 533 23.63 -5.05 -15.63
CA ASN A 533 24.51 -4.14 -14.91
C ASN A 533 25.97 -4.21 -15.37
N GLY A 534 26.35 -5.20 -16.20
CA GLY A 534 27.72 -5.35 -16.71
C GLY A 534 27.90 -5.38 -18.24
N TRP A 535 26.93 -5.85 -19.03
CA TRP A 535 27.21 -6.48 -20.33
C TRP A 535 26.02 -6.58 -21.30
N ALA A 536 25.18 -5.55 -21.46
CA ALA A 536 24.12 -5.58 -22.48
C ALA A 536 24.66 -5.56 -23.94
N SER A 537 25.13 -6.71 -24.47
CA SER A 537 24.78 -7.24 -25.81
C SER A 537 25.20 -8.72 -25.97
N VAL A 538 24.34 -9.50 -26.66
CA VAL A 538 24.44 -10.94 -26.91
C VAL A 538 25.38 -11.24 -28.09
N TRP A 539 26.29 -12.22 -27.99
CA TRP A 539 26.56 -13.17 -29.10
C TRP A 539 27.24 -14.51 -28.71
N ARG A 540 26.49 -15.58 -29.04
CA ARG A 540 26.75 -17.01 -29.35
C ARG A 540 27.76 -17.91 -28.61
N LYS A 541 27.19 -19.08 -28.26
CA LYS A 541 27.77 -20.43 -28.16
C LYS A 541 28.88 -20.73 -29.18
N GLY A 542 29.99 -21.29 -28.69
CA GLY A 542 30.97 -22.06 -29.46
C GLY A 542 31.73 -23.04 -28.54
N LYS A 543 31.63 -24.35 -28.83
CA LYS A 543 32.40 -25.41 -28.15
C LYS A 543 33.89 -25.34 -28.52
N ARG A 544 34.78 -25.69 -27.58
CA ARG A 544 35.82 -26.74 -27.73
C ARG A 544 36.62 -26.88 -26.44
N SER A 545 36.66 -28.10 -25.90
CA SER A 545 37.65 -28.50 -24.89
C SER A 545 39.02 -28.61 -25.54
N PRO A 546 40.11 -28.07 -24.97
CA PRO A 546 41.47 -28.37 -25.44
C PRO A 546 41.91 -29.76 -24.92
N PRO A 547 42.87 -30.43 -25.59
CA PRO A 547 43.48 -31.65 -25.08
C PRO A 547 44.36 -31.33 -23.85
N PRO A 548 44.72 -32.33 -23.03
CA PRO A 548 45.54 -32.12 -21.84
C PRO A 548 46.96 -31.76 -22.28
N PHE A 549 47.28 -30.47 -22.27
CA PHE A 549 48.65 -30.01 -22.14
C PHE A 549 48.92 -29.88 -20.64
N THR A 550 49.81 -30.71 -20.10
CA THR A 550 50.42 -30.50 -18.79
C THR A 550 51.18 -29.18 -18.83
N LEU A 551 50.57 -28.12 -18.30
CA LEU A 551 51.25 -26.85 -18.07
C LEU A 551 52.29 -27.08 -16.96
N ARG A 552 53.56 -26.81 -17.26
CA ARG A 552 54.67 -27.09 -16.31
C ARG A 552 54.62 -26.19 -15.07
N ASN A 553 54.25 -24.93 -15.24
CA ASN A 553 54.22 -23.95 -14.16
C ASN A 553 52.96 -23.10 -14.28
N VAL A 554 52.19 -22.96 -13.20
CA VAL A 554 50.95 -22.17 -13.21
C VAL A 554 50.87 -21.22 -12.01
N TRP A 555 50.40 -20.00 -12.26
CA TRP A 555 49.96 -19.06 -11.23
C TRP A 555 48.43 -18.99 -11.25
N GLY A 556 47.81 -19.05 -10.08
CA GLY A 556 46.40 -18.69 -9.91
C GLY A 556 46.25 -17.18 -9.70
N ALA A 557 45.05 -16.65 -9.97
CA ALA A 557 44.68 -15.31 -9.56
C ALA A 557 43.27 -15.31 -8.96
N SER A 558 43.12 -14.67 -7.80
CA SER A 558 41.85 -14.47 -7.12
C SER A 558 41.69 -12.98 -6.79
N ALA A 559 40.50 -12.54 -6.39
CA ALA A 559 40.21 -11.13 -6.14
C ALA A 559 39.77 -10.90 -4.69
N PHE A 560 40.19 -9.77 -4.10
CA PHE A 560 39.73 -9.35 -2.76
C PHE A 560 38.75 -8.16 -2.81
N LYS A 561 38.65 -7.50 -3.97
CA LYS A 561 37.72 -6.39 -4.23
C LYS A 561 37.44 -6.24 -5.73
N GLY A 562 36.32 -5.60 -6.06
CA GLY A 562 35.96 -5.22 -7.44
C GLY A 562 35.72 -6.38 -8.41
N ALA A 563 35.27 -7.55 -7.92
CA ALA A 563 34.99 -8.73 -8.75
C ALA A 563 33.60 -9.38 -8.50
N ASP A 564 32.66 -8.64 -7.87
CA ASP A 564 31.30 -9.10 -7.53
C ASP A 564 30.16 -8.12 -7.97
N GLY A 565 30.43 -7.36 -9.03
CA GLY A 565 29.54 -6.41 -9.71
C GLY A 565 30.16 -5.03 -9.96
N PRO A 566 29.93 -4.37 -11.11
CA PRO A 566 30.47 -3.03 -11.42
C PRO A 566 29.84 -1.90 -10.59
N MET A 567 28.59 -2.07 -10.13
CA MET A 567 27.96 -1.19 -9.14
C MET A 567 28.30 -1.54 -7.68
N ARG A 568 29.13 -2.56 -7.43
CA ARG A 568 29.54 -2.87 -6.05
C ARG A 568 30.57 -1.85 -5.60
N PHE A 569 30.16 -0.96 -4.69
CA PHE A 569 31.04 0.01 -4.05
C PHE A 569 31.29 -0.25 -2.56
N HIS A 570 30.43 -1.05 -1.91
CA HIS A 570 30.54 -1.41 -0.49
C HIS A 570 31.24 -2.77 -0.29
N SER A 571 31.67 -3.03 0.95
CA SER A 571 32.45 -4.21 1.29
C SER A 571 31.60 -5.50 1.24
N ASN A 572 32.14 -6.55 0.62
CA ASN A 572 31.52 -7.88 0.57
C ASN A 572 32.49 -9.01 0.96
N PRO A 573 32.94 -9.04 2.23
CA PRO A 573 34.00 -9.94 2.70
C PRO A 573 33.64 -11.42 2.53
N ILE A 574 32.36 -11.77 2.73
CA ILE A 574 31.87 -13.16 2.62
C ILE A 574 32.06 -13.70 1.20
N HIS A 575 31.77 -12.89 0.17
CA HIS A 575 31.92 -13.32 -1.21
C HIS A 575 33.38 -13.64 -1.54
N TYR A 576 34.29 -12.73 -1.22
CA TYR A 576 35.70 -12.87 -1.55
C TYR A 576 36.39 -13.97 -0.73
N VAL A 577 36.09 -14.10 0.56
CA VAL A 577 36.63 -15.20 1.38
C VAL A 577 36.17 -16.56 0.85
N ARG A 578 34.88 -16.73 0.49
CA ARG A 578 34.38 -17.97 -0.14
C ARG A 578 35.03 -18.23 -1.51
N ASN A 579 35.35 -17.19 -2.27
CA ASN A 579 36.12 -17.32 -3.50
C ASN A 579 37.52 -17.89 -3.21
N HIS A 580 38.20 -17.40 -2.17
CA HIS A 580 39.52 -17.90 -1.78
C HIS A 580 39.49 -19.33 -1.22
N GLU A 581 38.46 -19.70 -0.47
CA GLU A 581 38.23 -21.10 -0.07
C GLU A 581 38.09 -22.00 -1.30
N SER A 582 37.29 -21.57 -2.28
CA SER A 582 37.08 -22.31 -3.52
C SER A 582 38.38 -22.44 -4.32
N TRP A 583 39.20 -21.38 -4.39
CA TRP A 583 40.53 -21.45 -4.98
C TRP A 583 41.44 -22.43 -4.24
N THR A 584 41.39 -22.45 -2.91
CA THR A 584 42.17 -23.38 -2.09
C THR A 584 41.77 -24.83 -2.34
N ASP A 585 40.46 -25.13 -2.41
CA ASP A 585 39.94 -26.45 -2.76
C ASP A 585 40.32 -26.84 -4.20
N GLN A 586 40.17 -25.94 -5.17
CA GLN A 586 40.56 -26.21 -6.56
C GLN A 586 42.06 -26.53 -6.66
N MET A 587 42.92 -25.69 -6.09
CA MET A 587 44.37 -25.95 -6.05
C MET A 587 44.67 -27.32 -5.42
N THR A 588 44.00 -27.67 -4.33
CA THR A 588 44.17 -28.97 -3.65
C THR A 588 43.72 -30.16 -4.52
N ARG A 589 42.74 -29.98 -5.40
CA ARG A 589 42.26 -31.05 -6.29
C ARG A 589 43.13 -31.25 -7.52
N VAL A 590 43.68 -30.19 -8.08
CA VAL A 590 44.35 -30.23 -9.39
C VAL A 590 45.87 -30.07 -9.32
N TYR A 591 46.47 -29.91 -8.13
CA TYR A 591 47.91 -29.67 -8.03
C TYR A 591 48.76 -30.78 -8.67
N SER A 592 48.28 -32.02 -8.70
CA SER A 592 48.96 -33.15 -9.34
C SER A 592 48.98 -33.11 -10.86
N GLU A 593 48.15 -32.26 -11.48
CA GLU A 593 48.05 -32.09 -12.93
C GLU A 593 49.08 -31.08 -13.49
N PHE A 594 49.88 -30.45 -12.64
CA PHE A 594 50.90 -29.45 -12.99
C PHE A 594 52.25 -29.82 -12.36
N ASP A 595 53.39 -29.55 -13.03
CA ASP A 595 54.71 -29.84 -12.41
C ASP A 595 54.93 -28.96 -11.16
N ARG A 596 54.42 -27.71 -11.19
CA ARG A 596 54.45 -26.79 -10.05
C ARG A 596 53.35 -25.74 -10.11
N PHE A 597 52.56 -25.65 -9.04
CA PHE A 597 51.77 -24.46 -8.75
C PHE A 597 52.68 -23.40 -8.11
N GLN A 598 52.93 -22.29 -8.80
CA GLN A 598 53.93 -21.29 -8.40
C GLN A 598 53.43 -20.33 -7.31
N GLY A 599 52.13 -20.06 -7.29
CA GLY A 599 51.52 -19.23 -6.27
C GLY A 599 50.16 -18.68 -6.70
N LEU A 600 49.53 -17.93 -5.80
CA LEU A 600 48.23 -17.29 -6.00
C LEU A 600 48.41 -15.77 -5.92
N ILE A 601 48.01 -15.06 -6.97
CA ILE A 601 47.96 -13.59 -7.01
C ILE A 601 46.63 -13.13 -6.44
N ILE A 602 46.66 -12.23 -5.46
CA ILE A 602 45.45 -11.58 -4.92
C ILE A 602 45.32 -10.21 -5.61
N THR A 603 44.30 -10.08 -6.44
CA THR A 603 44.04 -8.92 -7.31
C THR A 603 42.95 -8.03 -6.74
N GLY A 604 43.00 -6.72 -7.03
CA GLY A 604 42.00 -5.77 -6.57
C GLY A 604 41.67 -4.75 -7.66
N TRP A 605 40.45 -4.83 -8.18
CA TRP A 605 40.02 -4.02 -9.32
C TRP A 605 39.24 -2.81 -8.84
N SER A 606 39.48 -1.65 -9.44
CA SER A 606 38.74 -0.41 -9.12
C SER A 606 37.70 -0.06 -10.18
N ARG A 607 37.74 -0.73 -11.34
CA ARG A 607 36.78 -0.71 -12.45
C ARG A 607 36.85 -2.05 -13.19
N TYR A 608 35.80 -2.41 -13.91
CA TYR A 608 35.75 -3.63 -14.72
C TYR A 608 36.38 -3.45 -16.11
N ASP A 609 36.32 -2.23 -16.64
CA ASP A 609 37.02 -1.81 -17.85
C ASP A 609 37.35 -0.30 -17.76
N HIS A 610 37.86 0.28 -18.86
CA HIS A 610 38.26 1.70 -18.91
C HIS A 610 37.11 2.70 -19.03
N LEU A 611 35.89 2.26 -19.35
CA LEU A 611 34.68 3.07 -19.50
C LEU A 611 33.67 2.83 -18.36
N ALA A 612 33.86 1.78 -17.58
CA ALA A 612 33.01 1.42 -16.45
C ALA A 612 33.17 2.40 -15.29
N ILE A 613 32.10 2.57 -14.51
CA ILE A 613 32.09 3.34 -13.27
C ILE A 613 33.08 2.78 -12.23
N LEU A 614 33.47 3.62 -11.26
CA LEU A 614 34.27 3.20 -10.10
C LEU A 614 33.52 2.15 -9.29
N CYS A 615 34.11 1.00 -9.01
CA CYS A 615 33.56 0.01 -8.07
C CYS A 615 34.27 0.13 -6.69
N GLU A 616 34.36 -0.97 -5.93
CA GLU A 616 34.95 -1.01 -4.59
C GLU A 616 36.35 -0.36 -4.52
N LEU A 617 36.47 0.73 -3.77
CA LEU A 617 37.73 1.44 -3.59
C LEU A 617 38.68 0.66 -2.69
N PHE A 618 40.00 0.88 -2.84
CA PHE A 618 41.00 0.11 -2.09
C PHE A 618 40.81 0.13 -0.56
N PRO A 619 40.54 1.29 0.10
CA PRO A 619 40.28 1.31 1.53
C PRO A 619 39.10 0.44 1.98
N VAL A 620 38.10 0.27 1.10
CA VAL A 620 36.89 -0.52 1.39
C VAL A 620 37.21 -2.03 1.42
N GLY A 621 38.19 -2.46 0.61
CA GLY A 621 38.62 -3.85 0.50
C GLY A 621 39.68 -4.28 1.53
N ILE A 622 40.22 -3.40 2.37
CA ILE A 622 41.32 -3.74 3.31
C ILE A 622 40.94 -4.83 4.33
N PRO A 623 39.76 -4.77 4.98
CA PRO A 623 39.34 -5.85 5.88
C PRO A 623 39.24 -7.19 5.16
N THR A 624 38.64 -7.19 3.97
CA THR A 624 38.54 -8.38 3.11
C THR A 624 39.91 -8.91 2.75
N LEU A 625 40.83 -8.07 2.26
CA LEU A 625 42.20 -8.46 1.91
C LEU A 625 42.93 -9.14 3.08
N SER A 626 42.76 -8.60 4.30
CA SER A 626 43.37 -9.16 5.51
C SER A 626 42.83 -10.56 5.80
N MET A 627 41.50 -10.71 5.76
CA MET A 627 40.83 -12.01 5.92
C MET A 627 41.24 -12.99 4.82
N SER A 628 41.32 -12.54 3.58
CA SER A 628 41.74 -13.32 2.41
C SER A 628 43.13 -13.90 2.56
N ILE A 629 44.10 -13.07 2.97
CA ILE A 629 45.48 -13.50 3.20
C ILE A 629 45.53 -14.52 4.34
N GLU A 630 44.83 -14.29 5.45
CA GLU A 630 44.78 -15.24 6.57
C GLU A 630 44.14 -16.58 6.17
N THR A 631 43.02 -16.55 5.44
CA THR A 631 42.34 -17.75 4.90
C THR A 631 43.27 -18.56 4.01
N ILE A 632 43.95 -17.94 3.04
CA ILE A 632 44.85 -18.62 2.10
C ILE A 632 46.10 -19.16 2.81
N THR A 633 46.72 -18.35 3.68
CA THR A 633 47.98 -18.75 4.36
C THR A 633 47.78 -19.83 5.41
N MET A 634 46.60 -19.88 6.05
CA MET A 634 46.29 -20.90 7.05
C MET A 634 45.54 -22.10 6.48
N GLY A 635 45.01 -22.01 5.25
CA GLY A 635 44.17 -23.06 4.65
C GLY A 635 42.88 -23.32 5.42
N ARG A 636 42.29 -22.28 6.03
CA ARG A 636 41.11 -22.40 6.92
C ARG A 636 39.86 -21.79 6.30
N PRO A 637 38.68 -22.43 6.45
CA PRO A 637 37.41 -21.85 6.03
C PRO A 637 36.99 -20.69 6.95
N LEU A 638 36.07 -19.87 6.47
CA LEU A 638 35.35 -18.80 7.17
C LEU A 638 34.59 -19.41 8.35
N ASN A 639 35.26 -19.45 9.50
CA ASN A 639 34.78 -20.11 10.71
C ASN A 639 34.69 -19.16 11.91
N GLY A 640 34.87 -17.85 11.68
CA GLY A 640 34.83 -16.84 12.75
C GLY A 640 36.17 -16.58 13.44
N MET A 641 37.22 -17.36 13.17
CA MET A 641 38.52 -17.24 13.84
C MET A 641 39.57 -16.62 12.90
N TYR A 642 39.79 -15.32 13.08
CA TYR A 642 40.75 -14.52 12.30
C TYR A 642 41.67 -13.74 13.24
N ASP A 643 42.50 -14.45 14.00
CA ASP A 643 43.31 -13.86 15.08
C ASP A 643 44.33 -12.85 14.53
N LYS A 644 44.95 -13.14 13.38
CA LYS A 644 45.93 -12.22 12.77
C LYS A 644 45.25 -10.97 12.22
N THR A 645 44.11 -11.13 11.54
CA THR A 645 43.32 -10.01 11.03
C THR A 645 42.78 -9.17 12.19
N LYS A 646 42.34 -9.80 13.27
CA LYS A 646 41.85 -9.11 14.47
C LYS A 646 42.94 -8.30 15.14
N GLU A 647 44.14 -8.86 15.28
CA GLU A 647 45.31 -8.15 15.81
C GLU A 647 45.69 -6.96 14.91
N LEU A 648 45.71 -7.17 13.59
CA LEU A 648 46.06 -6.14 12.62
C LEU A 648 45.07 -4.98 12.58
N LEU A 649 43.77 -5.29 12.46
CA LEU A 649 42.70 -4.29 12.33
C LEU A 649 42.24 -3.73 13.68
N GLN A 650 42.72 -4.31 14.79
CA GLN A 650 42.34 -3.97 16.18
C GLN A 650 40.82 -4.02 16.42
N CYS A 651 40.12 -4.90 15.71
CA CYS A 651 38.68 -5.08 15.81
C CYS A 651 38.29 -6.49 15.33
N GLN A 652 37.06 -6.91 15.58
CA GLN A 652 36.57 -8.19 15.06
C GLN A 652 36.21 -8.06 13.58
N PRO A 653 36.73 -8.91 12.69
CA PRO A 653 36.43 -8.83 11.26
C PRO A 653 34.98 -9.27 10.95
N PRO A 654 34.39 -8.76 9.85
CA PRO A 654 33.02 -9.04 9.44
C PRO A 654 32.87 -10.47 8.91
N VAL A 655 32.37 -11.36 9.76
CA VAL A 655 32.07 -12.77 9.40
C VAL A 655 30.59 -13.04 9.11
N MET A 656 29.75 -12.00 9.30
CA MET A 656 28.32 -12.00 9.00
C MET A 656 28.00 -10.83 8.05
N PRO A 657 26.87 -10.87 7.31
CA PRO A 657 26.48 -9.76 6.44
C PRO A 657 26.40 -8.44 7.21
N GLY A 658 27.13 -7.43 6.76
CA GLY A 658 27.27 -6.14 7.44
C GLY A 658 28.67 -5.55 7.28
N TYR A 659 28.96 -4.51 8.05
CA TYR A 659 30.28 -3.87 8.11
C TYR A 659 30.69 -3.66 9.57
N ILE A 660 31.97 -3.40 9.79
CA ILE A 660 32.58 -3.20 11.11
C ILE A 660 32.88 -1.72 11.36
N THR A 661 32.84 -1.29 12.61
CA THR A 661 33.19 0.08 13.00
C THR A 661 34.26 0.06 14.08
N GLY A 662 35.04 1.14 14.18
CA GLY A 662 36.05 1.31 15.23
C GLY A 662 37.39 0.58 14.98
N CYS A 663 37.58 0.02 13.79
CA CYS A 663 38.82 -0.62 13.37
C CYS A 663 39.94 0.39 13.09
N GLN A 664 41.18 -0.09 13.07
CA GLN A 664 42.38 0.71 12.83
C GLN A 664 43.08 0.23 11.55
N PHE A 665 42.93 0.99 10.47
CA PHE A 665 43.68 0.79 9.22
C PHE A 665 43.65 2.07 8.35
N PRO A 666 44.59 2.23 7.40
CA PRO A 666 44.60 3.37 6.49
C PRO A 666 43.29 3.47 5.69
N GLY A 667 42.63 4.63 5.72
CA GLY A 667 41.36 4.84 5.03
C GLY A 667 40.13 4.19 5.72
N ARG A 668 40.24 3.82 7.01
CA ARG A 668 39.10 3.31 7.80
C ARG A 668 37.84 4.17 7.73
N LYS A 669 37.98 5.50 7.66
CA LYS A 669 36.83 6.41 7.66
C LYS A 669 36.09 6.34 6.32
N ILE A 670 36.82 6.17 5.22
CA ILE A 670 36.24 5.87 3.90
C ILE A 670 35.47 4.54 3.96
N TYR A 671 36.05 3.48 4.54
CA TYR A 671 35.35 2.20 4.72
C TYR A 671 34.03 2.37 5.48
N GLU A 672 34.06 3.05 6.64
CA GLU A 672 32.87 3.24 7.46
C GLU A 672 31.79 4.05 6.73
N LEU A 673 32.16 5.18 6.12
CA LEU A 673 31.24 6.06 5.40
C LEU A 673 30.64 5.39 4.16
N VAL A 674 31.42 4.61 3.41
CA VAL A 674 30.94 3.90 2.22
C VAL A 674 29.90 2.84 2.59
N ASN A 675 30.15 2.07 3.66
CA ASN A 675 29.21 1.04 4.09
C ASN A 675 27.96 1.66 4.77
N GLU A 676 28.13 2.76 5.50
CA GLU A 676 27.02 3.57 6.02
C GLU A 676 26.15 4.11 4.87
N CYS A 677 26.76 4.70 3.84
CA CYS A 677 26.10 5.18 2.64
C CYS A 677 25.26 4.08 1.98
N PHE A 678 25.82 2.88 1.81
CA PHE A 678 25.09 1.74 1.26
C PHE A 678 23.86 1.36 2.08
N TYR A 679 23.99 1.34 3.41
CA TYR A 679 22.87 1.02 4.30
C TYR A 679 21.76 2.08 4.20
N GLU A 680 22.12 3.36 4.28
CA GLU A 680 21.17 4.48 4.21
C GLU A 680 20.46 4.55 2.85
N LEU A 681 21.19 4.38 1.74
CA LEU A 681 20.60 4.31 0.40
C LEU A 681 19.61 3.14 0.27
N ARG A 682 19.90 1.99 0.90
CA ARG A 682 19.00 0.83 0.88
C ARG A 682 17.74 1.07 1.73
N GLN A 683 17.86 1.71 2.88
CA GLN A 683 16.69 2.08 3.69
C GLN A 683 15.84 3.12 2.97
N PHE A 684 16.48 4.12 2.37
CA PHE A 684 15.80 5.12 1.56
C PHE A 684 15.04 4.51 0.38
N ARG A 685 15.65 3.59 -0.38
CA ARG A 685 14.94 2.89 -1.47
C ARG A 685 13.70 2.13 -0.98
N LYS A 686 13.81 1.41 0.15
CA LYS A 686 12.65 0.72 0.73
C LYS A 686 11.53 1.69 1.12
N TYR A 687 11.90 2.80 1.76
CA TYR A 687 10.95 3.86 2.10
C TYR A 687 10.29 4.43 0.85
N PHE A 688 11.09 4.77 -0.16
CA PHE A 688 10.64 5.32 -1.42
C PHE A 688 9.75 4.34 -2.22
N ASP A 689 10.01 3.04 -2.17
CA ASP A 689 9.20 2.05 -2.90
C ASP A 689 7.89 1.70 -2.18
N ALA A 690 7.87 1.74 -0.85
CA ALA A 690 6.74 1.27 -0.06
C ALA A 690 5.80 2.38 0.44
N ASP A 691 6.28 3.63 0.53
CA ASP A 691 5.47 4.73 1.06
C ASP A 691 4.55 5.33 -0.02
N PHE A 692 3.27 4.97 0.07
CA PHE A 692 2.25 5.48 -0.84
C PHE A 692 1.96 6.96 -0.65
N ASP A 693 2.06 7.47 0.58
CA ASP A 693 1.82 8.89 0.88
C ASP A 693 2.88 9.76 0.19
N LEU A 694 4.16 9.43 0.35
CA LEU A 694 5.26 10.11 -0.30
C LEU A 694 5.06 10.16 -1.82
N ASN A 695 4.76 9.01 -2.45
CA ASN A 695 4.69 8.96 -3.90
C ASN A 695 3.38 9.48 -4.49
N GLY A 696 2.30 9.49 -3.71
CA GLY A 696 1.03 10.11 -4.09
C GLY A 696 1.10 11.63 -4.00
N TRP A 697 1.54 12.14 -2.84
CA TRP A 697 1.51 13.57 -2.50
C TRP A 697 2.73 14.33 -3.04
N ALA A 698 3.93 13.73 -3.06
CA ALA A 698 5.15 14.30 -3.63
C ALA A 698 5.49 13.69 -5.00
N SER A 699 4.48 13.47 -5.83
CA SER A 699 4.60 12.88 -7.16
C SER A 699 5.25 13.82 -8.18
N VAL A 700 5.66 13.28 -9.33
CA VAL A 700 6.12 14.09 -10.48
C VAL A 700 5.05 15.07 -10.95
N LEU A 701 3.76 14.74 -10.80
CA LEU A 701 2.67 15.67 -11.10
C LEU A 701 2.70 16.87 -10.15
N ALA A 702 2.88 16.62 -8.84
CA ALA A 702 3.00 17.67 -7.84
C ALA A 702 4.20 18.58 -8.12
N GLU A 703 5.31 18.01 -8.60
CA GLU A 703 6.49 18.76 -8.99
C GLU A 703 6.28 19.63 -10.23
N ARG A 704 5.76 19.05 -11.32
CA ARG A 704 5.60 19.74 -12.61
C ARG A 704 4.53 20.83 -12.57
N GLU A 705 3.40 20.55 -11.93
CA GLU A 705 2.23 21.43 -11.94
C GLU A 705 2.12 22.27 -10.67
N THR A 706 3.03 22.09 -9.70
CA THR A 706 2.94 22.69 -8.35
C THR A 706 1.54 22.49 -7.74
N PHE A 707 1.06 21.25 -7.83
CA PHE A 707 -0.33 20.89 -7.49
C PHE A 707 -0.36 19.65 -6.61
N SER A 708 -0.51 19.84 -5.30
CA SER A 708 -0.72 18.79 -4.30
C SER A 708 -1.30 19.38 -3.01
N SER A 709 -1.71 18.52 -2.08
CA SER A 709 -2.34 18.90 -0.82
C SER A 709 -1.32 19.42 0.19
N PRO A 710 -1.41 20.69 0.63
CA PRO A 710 -0.46 21.23 1.61
C PRO A 710 -0.43 20.41 2.91
N PHE A 711 -1.59 19.94 3.38
CA PHE A 711 -1.69 19.13 4.61
C PHE A 711 -0.87 17.84 4.54
N TYR A 712 -1.02 17.06 3.47
CA TYR A 712 -0.23 15.84 3.30
C TYR A 712 1.24 16.12 2.99
N ILE A 713 1.55 17.23 2.30
CA ILE A 713 2.93 17.67 2.11
C ILE A 713 3.60 17.99 3.46
N GLU A 714 2.91 18.63 4.41
CA GLU A 714 3.43 18.85 5.77
C GLU A 714 3.71 17.53 6.50
N LYS A 715 2.89 16.51 6.30
CA LYS A 715 3.11 15.16 6.87
C LYS A 715 4.33 14.45 6.28
N VAL A 716 4.54 14.57 4.97
CA VAL A 716 5.60 13.84 4.23
C VAL A 716 6.96 14.53 4.32
N LEU A 717 6.99 15.86 4.37
CA LEU A 717 8.23 16.65 4.35
C LEU A 717 9.24 16.28 5.45
N PRO A 718 8.86 16.07 6.72
CA PRO A 718 9.80 15.70 7.79
C PRO A 718 10.66 14.48 7.45
N ASN A 719 10.07 13.45 6.83
CA ASN A 719 10.80 12.25 6.41
C ASN A 719 11.77 12.55 5.26
N ILE A 720 11.36 13.40 4.31
CA ILE A 720 12.25 13.88 3.23
C ILE A 720 13.44 14.63 3.83
N TYR A 721 13.21 15.53 4.79
CA TYR A 721 14.28 16.27 5.47
C TYR A 721 15.24 15.35 6.22
N MET A 722 14.71 14.38 6.96
CA MET A 722 15.50 13.39 7.68
C MET A 722 16.45 12.64 6.75
N HIS A 723 15.92 11.97 5.71
CA HIS A 723 16.74 11.21 4.77
C HIS A 723 17.73 12.10 3.99
N LEU A 724 17.31 13.30 3.56
CA LEU A 724 18.19 14.22 2.86
C LEU A 724 19.35 14.68 3.74
N SER A 725 19.09 15.05 5.00
CA SER A 725 20.15 15.50 5.91
C SER A 725 21.21 14.43 6.18
N ILE A 726 20.81 13.17 6.28
CA ILE A 726 21.72 12.04 6.46
C ILE A 726 22.61 11.88 5.21
N LEU A 727 22.00 11.89 4.02
CA LEU A 727 22.76 11.74 2.78
C LEU A 727 23.65 12.94 2.47
N GLU A 728 23.24 14.17 2.79
CA GLU A 728 24.06 15.38 2.63
C GLU A 728 25.27 15.38 3.58
N ARG A 729 25.10 14.90 4.81
CA ARG A 729 26.23 14.70 5.73
C ARG A 729 27.20 13.66 5.18
N ILE A 730 26.70 12.50 4.76
CA ILE A 730 27.53 11.43 4.20
C ILE A 730 28.25 11.90 2.94
N GLU A 731 27.58 12.66 2.06
CA GLU A 731 28.19 13.29 0.88
C GLU A 731 29.37 14.17 1.29
N HIS A 732 29.16 15.08 2.26
CA HIS A 732 30.20 15.99 2.73
C HIS A 732 31.39 15.23 3.34
N ASP A 733 31.13 14.32 4.27
CA ASP A 733 32.15 13.53 4.97
C ASP A 733 32.93 12.65 3.98
N LEU A 734 32.26 12.02 3.00
CA LEU A 734 32.92 11.21 1.97
C LEU A 734 33.84 12.05 1.09
N ARG A 735 33.41 13.24 0.67
CA ARG A 735 34.24 14.13 -0.14
C ARG A 735 35.50 14.55 0.60
N GLU A 736 35.36 14.96 1.86
CA GLU A 736 36.49 15.36 2.70
C GLU A 736 37.47 14.20 2.90
N GLU A 737 36.96 13.01 3.23
CA GLU A 737 37.81 11.84 3.52
C GLU A 737 38.45 11.23 2.27
N LEU A 738 37.73 11.18 1.13
CA LEU A 738 38.30 10.69 -0.13
C LEU A 738 39.43 11.61 -0.61
N GLN A 739 39.29 12.92 -0.48
CA GLN A 739 40.31 13.89 -0.90
C GLN A 739 41.61 13.84 -0.08
N LYS A 740 41.61 13.16 1.08
CA LYS A 740 42.84 12.88 1.86
C LYS A 740 43.75 11.87 1.16
N TYR A 741 43.20 11.04 0.27
CA TYR A 741 43.91 9.92 -0.38
C TYR A 741 43.83 9.93 -1.91
N PHE A 742 42.85 10.62 -2.49
CA PHE A 742 42.58 10.68 -3.93
C PHE A 742 42.42 12.12 -4.41
N PHE A 743 42.55 12.35 -5.72
CA PHE A 743 42.21 13.63 -6.33
C PHE A 743 40.71 13.91 -6.28
N ALA A 744 40.32 15.19 -6.34
CA ALA A 744 38.94 15.64 -6.18
C ALA A 744 38.00 15.02 -7.23
N GLU A 745 38.49 14.81 -8.45
CA GLU A 745 37.74 14.23 -9.56
C GLU A 745 37.24 12.82 -9.24
N LEU A 746 38.02 12.01 -8.51
CA LEU A 746 37.60 10.68 -8.09
C LEU A 746 36.48 10.77 -7.05
N ALA A 747 36.58 11.72 -6.11
CA ALA A 747 35.55 11.94 -5.10
C ALA A 747 34.24 12.44 -5.75
N ASP A 748 34.35 13.36 -6.71
CA ASP A 748 33.22 13.86 -7.50
C ASP A 748 32.52 12.73 -8.27
N GLU A 749 33.29 11.92 -9.00
CA GLU A 749 32.77 10.79 -9.76
C GLU A 749 32.07 9.76 -8.85
N PHE A 750 32.69 9.43 -7.71
CA PHE A 750 32.13 8.46 -6.76
C PHE A 750 30.79 8.94 -6.19
N VAL A 751 30.72 10.19 -5.73
CA VAL A 751 29.49 10.78 -5.18
C VAL A 751 28.42 10.88 -6.26
N LEU A 752 28.77 11.38 -7.45
CA LEU A 752 27.82 11.49 -8.57
C LEU A 752 27.22 10.14 -8.93
N THR A 753 28.06 9.10 -9.05
CA THR A 753 27.66 7.76 -9.45
C THR A 753 26.72 7.11 -8.44
N TYR A 754 27.03 7.19 -7.15
CA TYR A 754 26.34 6.40 -6.12
C TYR A 754 25.28 7.14 -5.32
N MET A 755 25.37 8.47 -5.26
CA MET A 755 24.48 9.30 -4.44
C MET A 755 23.70 10.34 -5.27
N GLY A 756 24.17 10.70 -6.47
CA GLY A 756 23.66 11.82 -7.26
C GLY A 756 22.15 11.80 -7.48
N ASP A 757 21.63 10.72 -8.05
CA ASP A 757 20.20 10.58 -8.38
C ASP A 757 19.28 10.71 -7.14
N GLN A 758 19.69 10.11 -6.03
CA GLN A 758 18.90 10.11 -4.80
C GLN A 758 18.92 11.47 -4.11
N LEU A 759 20.10 12.13 -4.08
CA LEU A 759 20.25 13.50 -3.59
C LEU A 759 19.46 14.49 -4.44
N GLU A 760 19.53 14.40 -5.76
CA GLU A 760 18.77 15.27 -6.67
C GLU A 760 17.27 15.08 -6.47
N THR A 761 16.80 13.83 -6.43
CA THR A 761 15.39 13.51 -6.18
C THR A 761 14.88 14.09 -4.85
N LEU A 762 15.63 13.92 -3.76
CA LEU A 762 15.25 14.44 -2.45
C LEU A 762 15.29 15.98 -2.39
N ARG A 763 16.30 16.61 -2.99
CA ARG A 763 16.39 18.08 -3.09
C ARG A 763 15.23 18.65 -3.91
N ALA A 764 14.91 18.03 -5.05
CA ALA A 764 13.77 18.41 -5.89
C ALA A 764 12.45 18.30 -5.14
N ARG A 765 12.21 17.17 -4.43
CA ARG A 765 11.00 16.97 -3.61
C ARG A 765 10.93 17.93 -2.43
N LYS A 766 12.04 18.22 -1.74
CA LYS A 766 12.08 19.26 -0.70
C LYS A 766 11.68 20.62 -1.25
N ALA A 767 12.27 21.04 -2.37
CA ALA A 767 11.96 22.31 -3.02
C ALA A 767 10.49 22.38 -3.48
N MET A 768 9.97 21.28 -4.04
CA MET A 768 8.56 21.12 -4.44
C MET A 768 7.61 21.29 -3.25
N GLY A 769 7.88 20.62 -2.13
CA GLY A 769 7.04 20.72 -0.93
C GLY A 769 7.03 22.14 -0.37
N GLN A 770 8.20 22.80 -0.30
CA GLN A 770 8.30 24.21 0.11
C GLN A 770 7.53 25.17 -0.80
N ARG A 771 7.47 24.90 -2.12
CA ARG A 771 6.66 25.70 -3.05
C ARG A 771 5.16 25.47 -2.82
N ILE A 772 4.73 24.23 -2.63
CA ILE A 772 3.31 23.89 -2.40
C ILE A 772 2.81 24.50 -1.09
N LEU A 773 3.58 24.42 0.00
CA LEU A 773 3.20 25.04 1.28
C LEU A 773 3.05 26.57 1.21
N LYS A 774 3.73 27.23 0.26
CA LYS A 774 3.57 28.68 -0.01
C LYS A 774 2.41 28.98 -0.96
N THR A 775 1.86 27.97 -1.63
CA THR A 775 0.82 28.14 -2.64
C THR A 775 -0.54 28.28 -1.96
N LYS A 776 -1.19 29.44 -2.15
CA LYS A 776 -2.49 29.74 -1.53
C LYS A 776 -3.68 29.33 -2.39
N THR A 777 -3.52 29.31 -3.71
CA THR A 777 -4.60 29.01 -4.65
C THR A 777 -4.11 28.07 -5.74
N PHE A 778 -4.98 27.18 -6.18
CA PHE A 778 -4.64 26.15 -7.15
C PHE A 778 -5.53 26.25 -8.39
N ALA A 779 -5.00 25.84 -9.54
CA ALA A 779 -5.70 25.92 -10.81
C ALA A 779 -6.92 24.98 -10.86
N ARG A 780 -7.92 25.38 -11.65
CA ARG A 780 -9.06 24.54 -12.00
C ARG A 780 -8.64 23.46 -13.00
N ARG A 781 -9.24 22.27 -12.90
CA ARG A 781 -9.02 21.17 -13.86
C ARG A 781 -9.88 21.38 -15.14
N PRO A 782 -9.45 20.83 -16.29
CA PRO A 782 -8.17 20.18 -16.54
C PRO A 782 -7.03 21.20 -16.70
N PHE A 783 -5.89 20.94 -16.07
CA PHE A 783 -4.68 21.77 -16.21
C PHE A 783 -3.51 21.02 -16.85
N VAL A 784 -3.48 19.69 -16.71
CA VAL A 784 -2.51 18.83 -17.39
C VAL A 784 -2.80 18.83 -18.88
N LYS A 785 -1.89 19.41 -19.66
CA LYS A 785 -1.92 19.34 -21.13
C LYS A 785 -0.97 18.23 -21.57
N TYR A 786 -1.49 17.18 -22.19
CA TYR A 786 -0.64 16.26 -22.92
C TYR A 786 -0.05 17.01 -24.13
N PRO A 787 1.26 16.99 -24.36
CA PRO A 787 1.81 17.52 -25.60
C PRO A 787 1.19 16.71 -26.76
N PRO A 788 0.59 17.37 -27.76
CA PRO A 788 0.13 16.66 -28.95
C PRO A 788 1.37 16.14 -29.68
N GLN A 789 1.40 14.81 -29.87
CA GLN A 789 2.43 13.98 -30.54
C GLN A 789 3.49 13.35 -29.62
N LEU A 790 3.23 12.10 -29.23
CA LEU A 790 4.26 11.09 -28.99
C LEU A 790 4.03 9.92 -29.96
N ASN A 791 4.13 10.20 -31.27
CA ASN A 791 4.48 9.19 -32.27
C ASN A 791 6.02 9.09 -32.33
N THR A 792 6.62 8.77 -31.19
CA THR A 792 7.99 8.27 -30.99
C THR A 792 8.21 8.19 -29.49
N PHE A 793 7.92 7.05 -28.87
CA PHE A 793 8.50 6.74 -27.57
C PHE A 793 9.98 6.46 -27.79
N SER A 794 10.85 7.45 -27.53
CA SER A 794 12.16 7.12 -27.01
C SER A 794 12.02 7.03 -25.50
N PHE A 795 12.50 5.93 -24.92
CA PHE A 795 12.68 5.80 -23.48
C PHE A 795 13.69 6.87 -23.05
N HIS A 796 13.21 8.05 -22.68
CA HIS A 796 13.94 8.92 -21.77
C HIS A 796 13.39 8.63 -20.39
N GLY A 797 14.08 7.73 -19.69
CA GLY A 797 14.23 7.89 -18.25
C GLY A 797 14.70 9.32 -17.98
N HIS A 798 14.29 9.88 -16.85
CA HIS A 798 14.81 11.15 -16.38
C HIS A 798 16.34 11.05 -16.21
N PHE A 799 17.08 11.31 -17.28
CA PHE A 799 18.46 11.77 -17.29
C PHE A 799 18.38 13.27 -17.53
N LEU A 800 18.37 14.06 -16.46
CA LEU A 800 18.64 15.49 -16.54
C LEU A 800 20.16 15.67 -16.61
N ILE A 801 20.73 15.54 -17.80
CA ILE A 801 22.05 16.10 -18.09
C ILE A 801 21.82 17.39 -18.89
N ASN A 802 21.68 18.51 -18.19
CA ASN A 802 21.86 19.83 -18.79
C ASN A 802 23.34 20.18 -18.70
N TYR A 803 24.12 19.85 -19.73
CA TYR A 803 25.37 20.54 -20.00
C TYR A 803 25.17 21.45 -21.20
N ASP A 804 24.99 22.73 -20.91
CA ASP A 804 24.97 23.82 -21.86
C ASP A 804 26.41 24.08 -22.35
N LEU A 805 26.90 23.26 -23.28
CA LEU A 805 28.19 23.46 -23.93
C LEU A 805 28.02 24.35 -25.16
N LYS A 806 28.19 25.66 -24.93
CA LYS A 806 28.51 26.62 -26.00
C LYS A 806 29.85 26.24 -26.62
N ILE A 807 29.82 25.51 -27.72
CA ILE A 807 30.97 25.36 -28.61
C ILE A 807 31.16 26.70 -29.34
N LYS A 808 32.21 27.45 -28.97
CA LYS A 808 32.80 28.48 -29.84
C LYS A 808 34.04 27.87 -30.49
N ALA A 809 33.98 27.90 -31.83
CA ALA A 809 34.99 27.68 -32.88
C ALA A 809 36.39 27.23 -32.46
#